data_AF-A0A061AH54-F1
#
_entry.id   AF-A0A061AH54-F1
#
_cell.length_a   1.000
_cell.length_b   1.000
_cell.length_c   1.000
_cell.angle_alpha   90.00
_cell.angle_beta   90.00
_cell.angle_gamma   90.00
#
_symmetry.space_group_name_H-M   'P 1'
#
loop_
_entity.id
_entity.type
_entity.pdbx_description
1 polymer ?
#
loop_
_entity_poly.entity_id
_entity_poly.type
_entity_poly.pdbx_seq_one_letter_code
_entity_poly.pdbx_strand_id
1 'polypeptide(L)'
;MLKKVFVVVSILLTAFILVACDGVSINYGELIDEEVFNIPSEVSSNITLPTEVTVEGITFEVSWSSDKPEYLTSNGVVNRPSFETGDVTVLLTATVSYLDFSEDVTISLTVVKLAQESYTVTFESSGGSTVPNQTVLKNGLIVKPTDPTKADHTFDGWYKEASFITLWNFDLDKVTNNTTLYAKFTPVVVVTEFDVIFKDAEGNEFSKVVVENNQKVNQPLTEPTKIGFEFKGWSLDGTNLFNFEVTLVTGDLILLPVFEIMVFDIVYEIPEGATLSTEGDLTFTVETTPLLKTASLEGMTFIGWFLDLEDETPVTTIELDTLEDVVLYAKFEETVVLPEGTLIYTSEDLLDLIVNGGEGLYQLMNDIDMSGVTLTGSSKTFGGTFDGNGFTISNAVINGSGNKMGFLFKEVLNGGIVKNVKFSNSIHNGGGSSESSAFISAYAQGGATFQDIEFYNVSVIHAGSYAALLFGDVVNDSAATEITVKNITVINDENHWVEGNSYVGGLIGAARKAVTINVENVYFESWVKAPNQAAGIIMGRLNASGVVLNVSQVVAKGGVVSAKNVGTVLGTNVSGSTMNANFIFISHITQTSGTNTVKIGSGNGPSGSTNTLTNAFYQTESTVFVVGTNPITMPEGTGLLSSEITDEWFETSGFNQTFFKALNGTLVRETGATGPVEETGFSVSSNQVKKYYLVGEALDLTNLQVYATFSDGSSQLLEPSSYTVETDDFDTNTSGSYEVRIIYKGEVKFFMVDVVEVTHIEVDTLLFKETYMVNQTLNMDSFVVKSMVDDGSFIILKDTEYTLNTEALNLSLKGVYPVVVTYKTFEPVTIYIKVHEKDESNPTTVNLTVDGSYEGLDGDIVSDNFTFKTVKSAHQFLVNQNYASTVKKIMYIKNGIYREKLTITVPNLTLVGEDRDLTVLTYGAASSMLQPTGIEWGTQGSASISIKSSATNFNATNLTIQNDFDYNKSNLANKQGVALVNEADQVVFYRVNFKGYQDTLYAKQGRQYYYDVYIEGVVDFIFGNGGPAFFESSEIKSLARSTGVIATNKGYNTSSSQLLTYGYVFYQNTFTFEEGVPTGSVDLGRPWDKDAAIAYIDNTLDVHINPRGWTEMSGNNPLNARFFEYQNKDILGNILSKTTNGKLLTENEASLYMDKDVFFGTTNGQVTFTNTFDYQGQLDDLIGLLPSNK
;
A
#
# COMPACT_ATOMS: atom_id res chain seq x y z
N MET A 1 -16.69 -102.58 54.03
CA MET A 1 -17.39 -103.89 54.03
C MET A 1 -17.52 -104.54 55.41
N LEU A 2 -16.46 -104.73 56.22
CA LEU A 2 -16.60 -105.39 57.54
C LEU A 2 -17.46 -104.63 58.59
N LYS A 3 -17.60 -103.30 58.50
CA LYS A 3 -18.48 -102.51 59.37
C LYS A 3 -19.97 -102.63 59.00
N LYS A 4 -20.33 -102.54 57.70
CA LYS A 4 -21.72 -102.66 57.21
C LYS A 4 -22.34 -104.04 57.53
N VAL A 5 -21.55 -105.12 57.46
CA VAL A 5 -22.00 -106.49 57.82
C VAL A 5 -22.33 -106.63 59.31
N PHE A 6 -21.69 -105.86 60.20
CA PHE A 6 -21.97 -105.91 61.65
C PHE A 6 -23.29 -105.23 62.03
N VAL A 7 -23.70 -104.21 61.28
CA VAL A 7 -24.97 -103.49 61.49
C VAL A 7 -26.16 -104.36 61.02
N VAL A 8 -26.04 -105.02 59.87
CA VAL A 8 -27.07 -105.96 59.36
C VAL A 8 -27.29 -107.15 60.30
N VAL A 9 -26.21 -107.72 60.85
CA VAL A 9 -26.32 -108.80 61.84
C VAL A 9 -26.94 -108.32 63.16
N SER A 10 -26.75 -107.05 63.54
CA SER A 10 -27.37 -106.48 64.74
C SER A 10 -28.87 -106.17 64.55
N ILE A 11 -29.29 -105.76 63.35
CA ILE A 11 -30.70 -105.48 63.00
C ILE A 11 -31.52 -106.78 62.86
N LEU A 12 -30.95 -107.82 62.24
CA LEU A 12 -31.59 -109.15 62.16
C LEU A 12 -31.68 -109.84 63.53
N LEU A 13 -30.77 -109.56 64.46
CA LEU A 13 -30.80 -110.12 65.82
C LEU A 13 -31.76 -109.35 66.75
N THR A 14 -32.03 -108.07 66.50
CA THR A 14 -32.98 -107.25 67.29
C THR A 14 -34.44 -107.41 66.88
N ALA A 15 -34.73 -107.82 65.63
CA ALA A 15 -36.09 -108.15 65.20
C ALA A 15 -36.66 -109.46 65.78
N PHE A 16 -35.82 -110.33 66.38
CA PHE A 16 -36.25 -111.60 66.99
C PHE A 16 -36.41 -111.56 68.53
N ILE A 17 -36.12 -110.43 69.18
CA ILE A 17 -36.31 -110.23 70.64
C ILE A 17 -36.98 -108.88 70.88
N LEU A 18 -38.30 -108.82 70.70
CA LEU A 18 -39.13 -107.85 71.42
C LEU A 18 -39.57 -108.53 72.72
N VAL A 19 -39.19 -107.97 73.87
CA VAL A 19 -39.96 -107.87 75.13
C VAL A 19 -38.98 -107.54 76.27
N ALA A 20 -39.20 -106.39 76.90
CA ALA A 20 -38.58 -105.89 78.14
C ALA A 20 -37.15 -105.34 78.07
N CYS A 21 -36.98 -104.14 77.53
CA CYS A 21 -36.26 -103.04 78.19
C CYS A 21 -36.40 -101.74 77.38
N ASP A 22 -36.73 -100.63 78.04
CA ASP A 22 -36.58 -99.28 77.48
C ASP A 22 -35.10 -99.00 77.17
N GLY A 23 -34.81 -98.46 75.99
CA GLY A 23 -33.58 -97.72 75.73
C GLY A 23 -32.58 -98.27 74.70
N VAL A 24 -32.99 -98.94 73.62
CA VAL A 24 -32.08 -99.21 72.48
C VAL A 24 -32.54 -98.43 71.24
N SER A 25 -31.81 -97.36 70.91
CA SER A 25 -31.97 -96.61 69.66
C SER A 25 -31.18 -97.30 68.53
N ILE A 26 -31.85 -97.69 67.45
CA ILE A 26 -31.19 -98.18 66.23
C ILE A 26 -30.68 -96.95 65.46
N ASN A 27 -29.37 -96.88 65.20
CA ASN A 27 -28.79 -95.80 64.41
C ASN A 27 -28.82 -96.17 62.92
N TYR A 28 -29.87 -95.74 62.22
CA TYR A 28 -30.04 -95.99 60.79
C TYR A 28 -29.07 -95.20 59.91
N GLY A 29 -28.41 -94.16 60.44
CA GLY A 29 -27.49 -93.30 59.68
C GLY A 29 -26.22 -93.99 59.18
N GLU A 30 -25.79 -95.11 59.78
CA GLU A 30 -24.64 -95.86 59.25
C GLU A 30 -24.98 -96.70 57.99
N LEU A 31 -26.27 -96.82 57.63
CA LEU A 31 -26.72 -97.57 56.45
C LEU A 31 -26.94 -96.69 55.21
N ILE A 32 -27.05 -95.38 55.40
CA ILE A 32 -27.37 -94.41 54.34
C ILE A 32 -26.12 -93.57 54.04
N ASP A 33 -25.60 -93.67 52.83
CA ASP A 33 -24.54 -92.81 52.29
C ASP A 33 -24.89 -92.37 50.87
N GLU A 34 -24.06 -91.52 50.25
CA GLU A 34 -24.34 -91.01 48.89
C GLU A 34 -24.41 -92.12 47.82
N GLU A 35 -23.76 -93.27 48.04
CA GLU A 35 -23.69 -94.35 47.05
C GLU A 35 -25.04 -95.07 46.88
N VAL A 36 -25.90 -95.11 47.92
CA VAL A 36 -27.19 -95.83 47.84
C VAL A 36 -28.22 -95.18 46.91
N PHE A 37 -28.06 -93.91 46.57
CA PHE A 37 -28.94 -93.23 45.59
C PHE A 37 -28.52 -93.50 44.13
N ASN A 38 -27.30 -94.02 43.91
CA ASN A 38 -26.73 -94.33 42.60
C ASN A 38 -26.83 -93.17 41.58
N ILE A 39 -26.62 -91.94 42.05
CA ILE A 39 -26.64 -90.74 41.21
C ILE A 39 -25.24 -90.52 40.63
N PRO A 40 -25.08 -90.40 39.30
CA PRO A 40 -23.77 -90.14 38.70
C PRO A 40 -23.26 -88.73 39.06
N SER A 41 -21.94 -88.53 39.09
CA SER A 41 -21.35 -87.21 39.41
C SER A 41 -21.59 -86.14 38.34
N GLU A 42 -21.96 -86.56 37.13
CA GLU A 42 -22.27 -85.68 35.99
C GLU A 42 -23.42 -86.25 35.15
N VAL A 43 -24.34 -85.38 34.69
CA VAL A 43 -25.45 -85.76 33.81
C VAL A 43 -25.53 -84.89 32.56
N SER A 44 -25.58 -85.57 31.41
CA SER A 44 -25.75 -84.98 30.08
C SER A 44 -27.15 -85.22 29.49
N SER A 45 -28.10 -85.66 30.32
CA SER A 45 -29.52 -85.79 30.00
C SER A 45 -30.35 -85.56 31.28
N ASN A 46 -31.63 -85.23 31.15
CA ASN A 46 -32.49 -85.09 32.33
C ASN A 46 -32.64 -86.44 33.03
N ILE A 47 -32.38 -86.49 34.34
CA ILE A 47 -32.53 -87.69 35.15
C ILE A 47 -33.64 -87.51 36.18
N THR A 48 -34.30 -88.61 36.58
CA THR A 48 -35.29 -88.61 37.65
C THR A 48 -34.66 -89.22 38.90
N LEU A 49 -34.69 -88.49 40.01
CA LEU A 49 -34.12 -88.92 41.28
C LEU A 49 -35.06 -89.93 41.98
N PRO A 50 -34.52 -90.93 42.70
CA PRO A 50 -35.32 -91.97 43.33
C PRO A 50 -36.14 -91.40 44.50
N THR A 51 -37.41 -91.77 44.62
CA THR A 51 -38.31 -91.35 45.72
C THR A 51 -38.33 -92.33 46.89
N GLU A 52 -37.72 -93.50 46.71
CA GLU A 52 -37.51 -94.50 47.75
C GLU A 52 -36.20 -95.24 47.48
N VAL A 53 -35.51 -95.66 48.55
CA VAL A 53 -34.31 -96.50 48.44
C VAL A 53 -34.42 -97.66 49.41
N THR A 54 -34.16 -98.88 48.93
CA THR A 54 -34.16 -100.09 49.77
C THR A 54 -32.73 -100.53 50.03
N VAL A 55 -32.33 -100.52 51.30
CA VAL A 55 -30.99 -100.93 51.73
C VAL A 55 -31.15 -102.09 52.71
N GLU A 56 -30.53 -103.23 52.39
CA GLU A 56 -30.52 -104.43 53.25
C GLU A 56 -31.93 -104.89 53.70
N GLY A 57 -32.94 -104.68 52.83
CA GLY A 57 -34.33 -105.10 53.04
C GLY A 57 -35.26 -104.08 53.72
N ILE A 58 -34.74 -102.92 54.14
CA ILE A 58 -35.54 -101.81 54.69
C ILE A 58 -35.70 -100.75 53.59
N THR A 59 -36.94 -100.31 53.35
CA THR A 59 -37.26 -99.28 52.35
C THR A 59 -37.47 -97.95 53.03
N PHE A 60 -36.68 -96.95 52.64
CA PHE A 60 -36.73 -95.59 53.14
C PHE A 60 -37.40 -94.69 52.10
N GLU A 61 -38.25 -93.76 52.54
CA GLU A 61 -38.79 -92.72 51.67
C GLU A 61 -37.77 -91.58 51.52
N VAL A 62 -37.61 -91.09 50.30
CA VAL A 62 -36.63 -90.04 49.97
C VAL A 62 -37.34 -88.86 49.34
N SER A 63 -37.13 -87.68 49.92
CA SER A 63 -37.52 -86.41 49.32
C SER A 63 -36.29 -85.58 48.98
N TRP A 64 -36.34 -84.84 47.88
CA TRP A 64 -35.18 -84.11 47.35
C TRP A 64 -35.40 -82.61 47.36
N SER A 65 -34.36 -81.88 47.72
CA SER A 65 -34.24 -80.44 47.54
C SER A 65 -32.90 -80.10 46.88
N SER A 66 -32.78 -78.89 46.33
CA SER A 66 -31.54 -78.42 45.73
C SER A 66 -31.24 -76.99 46.15
N ASP A 67 -29.95 -76.66 46.24
CA ASP A 67 -29.48 -75.28 46.40
C ASP A 67 -29.84 -74.39 45.20
N LYS A 68 -30.13 -74.98 44.03
CA LYS A 68 -30.59 -74.30 42.82
C LYS A 68 -31.90 -74.92 42.31
N PRO A 69 -33.04 -74.57 42.93
CA PRO A 69 -34.33 -75.23 42.68
C PRO A 69 -34.83 -75.09 41.24
N GLU A 70 -34.35 -74.14 40.45
CA GLU A 70 -34.68 -74.01 39.03
C GLU A 70 -34.24 -75.21 38.18
N TYR A 71 -33.25 -75.98 38.66
CA TYR A 71 -32.77 -77.20 38.00
C TYR A 71 -33.35 -78.48 38.59
N LEU A 72 -34.20 -78.42 39.62
CA LEU A 72 -34.88 -79.58 40.20
C LEU A 72 -36.39 -79.34 40.26
N THR A 73 -37.14 -80.11 39.47
CA THR A 73 -38.61 -80.02 39.49
C THR A 73 -39.20 -80.61 40.77
N SER A 74 -40.42 -80.21 41.11
CA SER A 74 -41.16 -80.74 42.28
C SER A 74 -41.39 -82.25 42.27
N ASN A 75 -41.21 -82.91 41.12
CA ASN A 75 -41.33 -84.37 40.95
C ASN A 75 -39.98 -85.09 40.93
N GLY A 76 -38.87 -84.41 41.29
CA GLY A 76 -37.55 -85.01 41.39
C GLY A 76 -36.79 -85.15 40.07
N VAL A 77 -37.19 -84.46 38.99
CA VAL A 77 -36.43 -84.45 37.71
C VAL A 77 -35.44 -83.29 37.67
N VAL A 78 -34.19 -83.58 37.31
CA VAL A 78 -33.13 -82.58 37.12
C VAL A 78 -33.12 -82.07 35.67
N ASN A 79 -33.29 -80.76 35.47
CA ASN A 79 -33.31 -80.10 34.16
C ASN A 79 -31.94 -79.51 33.79
N ARG A 80 -31.58 -79.59 32.50
CA ARG A 80 -30.30 -79.07 31.98
C ARG A 80 -30.30 -77.55 31.75
N PRO A 81 -29.18 -76.86 32.01
CA PRO A 81 -29.01 -75.44 31.69
C PRO A 81 -28.86 -75.19 30.17
N SER A 82 -29.17 -73.96 29.73
CA SER A 82 -29.02 -73.57 28.33
C SER A 82 -27.54 -73.51 27.90
N PHE A 83 -27.25 -73.59 26.59
CA PHE A 83 -25.87 -73.52 26.08
C PHE A 83 -25.10 -72.28 26.57
N GLU A 84 -25.78 -71.13 26.63
CA GLU A 84 -25.22 -69.84 27.06
C GLU A 84 -24.94 -69.79 28.56
N THR A 85 -25.69 -70.55 29.36
CA THR A 85 -25.55 -70.59 30.82
C THR A 85 -24.32 -71.39 31.26
N GLY A 86 -23.81 -72.30 30.42
CA GLY A 86 -22.69 -73.17 30.77
C GLY A 86 -23.11 -74.39 31.61
N ASP A 87 -22.15 -75.26 31.93
CA ASP A 87 -22.39 -76.40 32.82
C ASP A 87 -22.59 -75.90 34.25
N VAL A 88 -23.56 -76.46 34.97
CA VAL A 88 -23.94 -75.99 36.30
C VAL A 88 -23.83 -77.13 37.31
N THR A 89 -23.03 -76.94 38.36
CA THR A 89 -23.04 -77.84 39.52
C THR A 89 -24.15 -77.46 40.49
N VAL A 90 -24.97 -78.44 40.87
CA VAL A 90 -26.05 -78.34 41.86
C VAL A 90 -25.75 -79.26 43.06
N LEU A 91 -26.07 -78.80 44.26
CA LEU A 91 -26.05 -79.62 45.46
C LEU A 91 -27.48 -80.11 45.70
N LEU A 92 -27.66 -81.43 45.65
CA LEU A 92 -28.92 -82.11 45.90
C LEU A 92 -28.92 -82.66 47.32
N THR A 93 -29.89 -82.26 48.13
CA THR A 93 -30.07 -82.79 49.48
C THR A 93 -31.23 -83.77 49.47
N ALA A 94 -30.93 -85.05 49.68
CA ALA A 94 -31.91 -86.10 49.94
C ALA A 94 -32.21 -86.17 51.43
N THR A 95 -33.45 -85.88 51.79
CA THR A 95 -33.98 -86.15 53.12
C THR A 95 -34.58 -87.55 53.11
N VAL A 96 -33.91 -88.48 53.79
CA VAL A 96 -34.28 -89.89 53.91
C VAL A 96 -35.04 -90.08 55.21
N SER A 97 -36.20 -90.73 55.15
CA SER A 97 -37.08 -90.92 56.30
C SER A 97 -37.60 -92.34 56.41
N TYR A 98 -37.67 -92.85 57.65
CA TYR A 98 -38.26 -94.15 57.99
C TYR A 98 -38.79 -94.12 59.43
N LEU A 99 -40.10 -94.20 59.60
CA LEU A 99 -40.78 -94.00 60.89
C LEU A 99 -40.41 -92.64 61.53
N ASP A 100 -39.76 -92.65 62.69
CA ASP A 100 -39.32 -91.46 63.44
C ASP A 100 -37.87 -91.04 63.12
N PHE A 101 -37.17 -91.79 62.25
CA PHE A 101 -35.83 -91.45 61.78
C PHE A 101 -35.89 -90.55 60.53
N SER A 102 -35.07 -89.50 60.52
CA SER A 102 -34.86 -88.61 59.38
C SER A 102 -33.41 -88.15 59.34
N GLU A 103 -32.79 -88.20 58.17
CA GLU A 103 -31.42 -87.72 57.95
C GLU A 103 -31.25 -87.15 56.54
N ASP A 104 -30.42 -86.11 56.43
CA ASP A 104 -30.14 -85.42 55.18
C ASP A 104 -28.78 -85.84 54.64
N VAL A 105 -28.75 -86.27 53.37
CA VAL A 105 -27.52 -86.56 52.63
C VAL A 105 -27.41 -85.59 51.47
N THR A 106 -26.28 -84.88 51.38
CA THR A 106 -26.03 -83.93 50.30
C THR A 106 -25.09 -84.52 49.26
N ILE A 107 -25.46 -84.42 47.98
CA ILE A 107 -24.74 -84.96 46.83
C ILE A 107 -24.47 -83.82 45.85
N SER A 108 -23.23 -83.73 45.36
CA SER A 108 -22.85 -82.76 44.33
C SER A 108 -23.02 -83.37 42.94
N LEU A 109 -23.83 -82.73 42.09
CA LEU A 109 -24.13 -83.17 40.73
C LEU A 109 -23.79 -82.07 39.72
N THR A 110 -22.97 -82.37 38.72
CA THR A 110 -22.74 -81.44 37.59
C THR A 110 -23.73 -81.71 36.44
N VAL A 111 -24.51 -80.70 36.07
CA VAL A 111 -25.51 -80.76 35.01
C VAL A 111 -24.97 -80.07 33.76
N VAL A 112 -24.70 -80.84 32.72
CA VAL A 112 -24.06 -80.36 31.49
C VAL A 112 -25.06 -79.57 30.63
N LYS A 113 -24.63 -78.45 30.07
CA LYS A 113 -25.42 -77.57 29.21
C LYS A 113 -25.92 -78.22 27.92
N LEU A 114 -27.00 -77.69 27.35
CA LEU A 114 -27.52 -78.10 26.03
C LEU A 114 -26.56 -77.72 24.89
N ALA A 115 -26.59 -78.44 23.76
CA ALA A 115 -25.77 -78.15 22.57
C ALA A 115 -26.31 -76.94 21.76
N GLN A 116 -25.43 -76.21 21.07
CA GLN A 116 -25.77 -75.02 20.28
C GLN A 116 -26.40 -75.37 18.92
N GLU A 117 -27.41 -74.60 18.48
CA GLU A 117 -28.10 -74.78 17.19
C GLU A 117 -27.22 -74.32 16.00
N SER A 118 -27.25 -75.07 14.88
CA SER A 118 -26.63 -74.71 13.60
C SER A 118 -27.64 -74.70 12.45
N TYR A 119 -27.36 -73.90 11.41
CA TYR A 119 -28.19 -73.75 10.22
C TYR A 119 -27.37 -73.93 8.94
N THR A 120 -28.03 -74.41 7.89
CA THR A 120 -27.44 -74.63 6.57
C THR A 120 -27.78 -73.48 5.63
N VAL A 121 -26.76 -72.96 4.94
CA VAL A 121 -26.90 -72.03 3.83
C VAL A 121 -26.68 -72.76 2.51
N THR A 122 -27.69 -72.69 1.63
CA THR A 122 -27.68 -73.30 0.30
C THR A 122 -27.39 -72.26 -0.77
N PHE A 123 -26.50 -72.55 -1.71
CA PHE A 123 -26.14 -71.64 -2.81
C PHE A 123 -26.79 -72.12 -4.12
N GLU A 124 -27.80 -71.41 -4.61
CA GLU A 124 -28.48 -71.67 -5.88
C GLU A 124 -27.80 -70.89 -7.00
N SER A 125 -27.03 -71.60 -7.82
CA SER A 125 -26.18 -70.99 -8.86
C SER A 125 -26.94 -70.55 -10.11
N SER A 126 -28.27 -70.71 -10.21
CA SER A 126 -29.10 -70.17 -11.31
C SER A 126 -28.56 -70.50 -12.72
N GLY A 127 -28.03 -71.72 -12.88
CA GLY A 127 -27.44 -72.23 -14.12
C GLY A 127 -25.95 -71.95 -14.32
N GLY A 128 -25.27 -71.37 -13.33
CA GLY A 128 -23.80 -71.29 -13.25
C GLY A 128 -23.17 -72.53 -12.60
N SER A 129 -21.84 -72.54 -12.46
CA SER A 129 -21.10 -73.65 -11.83
C SER A 129 -21.54 -73.92 -10.39
N THR A 130 -21.48 -75.19 -9.98
CA THR A 130 -21.99 -75.65 -8.68
C THR A 130 -21.19 -75.06 -7.52
N VAL A 131 -21.88 -74.58 -6.49
CA VAL A 131 -21.29 -74.02 -5.27
C VAL A 131 -21.69 -74.84 -4.04
N PRO A 132 -20.74 -75.35 -3.24
CA PRO A 132 -21.05 -76.15 -2.06
C PRO A 132 -21.81 -75.38 -0.97
N ASN A 133 -22.76 -76.05 -0.31
CA ASN A 133 -23.49 -75.52 0.85
C ASN A 133 -22.55 -75.33 2.06
N GLN A 134 -22.88 -74.36 2.92
CA GLN A 134 -22.16 -74.12 4.17
C GLN A 134 -23.07 -74.38 5.38
N THR A 135 -22.49 -74.83 6.49
CA THR A 135 -23.20 -74.95 7.78
C THR A 135 -22.53 -74.07 8.81
N VAL A 136 -23.31 -73.22 9.48
CA VAL A 136 -22.82 -72.25 10.46
C VAL A 136 -23.67 -72.29 11.72
N LEU A 137 -23.07 -71.97 12.86
CA LEU A 137 -23.80 -71.80 14.12
C LEU A 137 -24.81 -70.66 14.00
N LYS A 138 -25.92 -70.75 14.72
CA LYS A 138 -26.92 -69.68 14.81
C LYS A 138 -26.27 -68.33 15.13
N ASN A 139 -26.63 -67.30 14.37
CA ASN A 139 -26.08 -65.95 14.40
C ASN A 139 -24.63 -65.81 13.88
N GLY A 140 -24.05 -66.86 13.29
CA GLY A 140 -22.74 -66.79 12.66
C GLY A 140 -22.76 -66.20 11.24
N LEU A 141 -21.60 -65.73 10.79
CA LEU A 141 -21.35 -65.31 9.41
C LEU A 141 -20.94 -66.51 8.54
N ILE A 142 -21.25 -66.46 7.25
CA ILE A 142 -20.78 -67.45 6.26
C ILE A 142 -19.61 -66.88 5.46
N VAL A 143 -18.70 -67.76 5.01
CA VAL A 143 -17.57 -67.34 4.17
C VAL A 143 -18.06 -67.16 2.74
N LYS A 144 -17.64 -66.09 2.04
CA LYS A 144 -17.98 -65.92 0.62
C LYS A 144 -17.45 -67.11 -0.19
N PRO A 145 -18.29 -67.86 -0.94
CA PRO A 145 -17.80 -68.93 -1.81
C PRO A 145 -17.13 -68.36 -3.06
N THR A 146 -16.41 -69.21 -3.80
CA THR A 146 -15.93 -68.86 -5.14
C THR A 146 -17.11 -68.48 -6.02
N ASP A 147 -16.97 -67.38 -6.76
CA ASP A 147 -18.02 -66.87 -7.64
C ASP A 147 -18.34 -67.92 -8.73
N PRO A 148 -19.62 -68.27 -8.94
CA PRO A 148 -20.00 -69.27 -9.93
C PRO A 148 -19.81 -68.72 -11.35
N THR A 149 -19.47 -69.58 -12.29
CA THR A 149 -19.22 -69.20 -13.69
C THR A 149 -20.34 -69.71 -14.60
N LYS A 150 -20.74 -68.90 -15.58
CA LYS A 150 -21.75 -69.25 -16.60
C LYS A 150 -21.22 -68.78 -17.96
N ALA A 151 -21.21 -69.67 -18.96
CA ALA A 151 -20.70 -69.34 -20.28
C ALA A 151 -21.44 -68.12 -20.87
N ASP A 152 -20.69 -67.24 -21.53
CA ASP A 152 -21.17 -66.02 -22.19
C ASP A 152 -21.90 -65.03 -21.25
N HIS A 153 -21.64 -65.09 -19.94
CA HIS A 153 -22.20 -64.17 -18.93
C HIS A 153 -21.17 -63.75 -17.86
N THR A 154 -21.30 -62.55 -17.30
CA THR A 154 -20.59 -62.07 -16.09
C THR A 154 -21.44 -62.30 -14.83
N PHE A 155 -20.80 -62.62 -13.70
CA PHE A 155 -21.47 -62.85 -12.40
C PHE A 155 -21.61 -61.53 -11.62
N ASP A 156 -22.84 -61.20 -11.19
CA ASP A 156 -23.16 -59.92 -10.56
C ASP A 156 -23.21 -59.98 -9.01
N GLY A 157 -23.32 -61.18 -8.41
CA GLY A 157 -23.38 -61.35 -6.95
C GLY A 157 -24.45 -62.34 -6.44
N TRP A 158 -24.47 -62.52 -5.11
CA TRP A 158 -25.40 -63.41 -4.38
C TRP A 158 -26.52 -62.61 -3.72
N TYR A 159 -27.78 -63.02 -3.93
CA TYR A 159 -28.96 -62.32 -3.43
C TYR A 159 -29.77 -63.19 -2.46
N LYS A 160 -30.47 -62.54 -1.52
CA LYS A 160 -31.31 -63.18 -0.48
C LYS A 160 -32.57 -63.85 -1.06
N GLU A 161 -32.98 -63.46 -2.26
CA GLU A 161 -34.17 -63.97 -2.92
C GLU A 161 -33.99 -64.08 -4.44
N ALA A 162 -34.78 -64.95 -5.07
CA ALA A 162 -34.74 -65.22 -6.51
C ALA A 162 -35.15 -64.04 -7.40
N SER A 163 -35.73 -62.97 -6.84
CA SER A 163 -36.02 -61.74 -7.58
C SER A 163 -34.82 -60.79 -7.69
N PHE A 164 -33.68 -61.12 -7.08
CA PHE A 164 -32.42 -60.39 -7.16
C PHE A 164 -32.50 -58.90 -6.77
N ILE A 165 -33.26 -58.59 -5.71
CA ILE A 165 -33.44 -57.22 -5.23
C ILE A 165 -32.44 -56.92 -4.10
N THR A 166 -32.30 -57.84 -3.16
CA THR A 166 -31.53 -57.66 -1.92
C THR A 166 -30.23 -58.47 -1.97
N LEU A 167 -29.11 -57.77 -2.08
CA LEU A 167 -27.78 -58.38 -2.09
C LEU A 167 -27.42 -58.96 -0.70
N TRP A 168 -26.83 -60.15 -0.66
CA TRP A 168 -26.25 -60.71 0.56
C TRP A 168 -24.89 -60.08 0.85
N ASN A 169 -24.72 -59.56 2.05
CA ASN A 169 -23.47 -58.99 2.52
C ASN A 169 -22.74 -60.01 3.44
N PHE A 170 -21.64 -60.58 2.95
CA PHE A 170 -20.90 -61.62 3.67
C PHE A 170 -20.21 -61.16 4.97
N ASP A 171 -19.98 -59.85 5.13
CA ASP A 171 -19.33 -59.29 6.33
C ASP A 171 -20.35 -58.89 7.42
N LEU A 172 -21.61 -58.64 7.04
CA LEU A 172 -22.63 -58.09 7.94
C LEU A 172 -23.82 -59.04 8.20
N ASP A 173 -24.23 -59.84 7.21
CA ASP A 173 -25.43 -60.66 7.32
C ASP A 173 -25.18 -61.96 8.10
N LYS A 174 -25.96 -62.17 9.17
CA LYS A 174 -25.88 -63.34 10.05
C LYS A 174 -26.96 -64.37 9.73
N VAL A 175 -26.61 -65.65 9.85
CA VAL A 175 -27.53 -66.76 9.59
C VAL A 175 -28.35 -67.07 10.84
N THR A 176 -29.66 -66.83 10.77
CA THR A 176 -30.59 -67.00 11.89
C THR A 176 -31.55 -68.18 11.71
N ASN A 177 -31.57 -68.79 10.52
CA ASN A 177 -32.31 -69.98 10.11
C ASN A 177 -31.67 -70.58 8.82
N ASN A 178 -32.16 -71.74 8.35
CA ASN A 178 -31.73 -72.28 7.05
C ASN A 178 -32.06 -71.26 5.93
N THR A 179 -31.05 -70.88 5.14
CA THR A 179 -31.13 -69.78 4.16
C THR A 179 -30.69 -70.26 2.78
N THR A 180 -31.28 -69.74 1.70
CA THR A 180 -30.84 -69.99 0.32
C THR A 180 -30.43 -68.68 -0.34
N LEU A 181 -29.23 -68.62 -0.95
CA LEU A 181 -28.72 -67.47 -1.70
C LEU A 181 -28.70 -67.75 -3.19
N TYR A 182 -29.05 -66.76 -4.01
CA TYR A 182 -29.26 -66.89 -5.45
C TYR A 182 -28.23 -66.08 -6.27
N ALA A 183 -27.56 -66.73 -7.22
CA ALA A 183 -26.58 -66.12 -8.11
C ALA A 183 -27.23 -65.35 -9.28
N LYS A 184 -26.78 -64.11 -9.57
CA LYS A 184 -27.23 -63.33 -10.74
C LYS A 184 -26.13 -63.24 -11.82
N PHE A 185 -26.53 -63.32 -13.10
CA PHE A 185 -25.63 -63.29 -14.27
C PHE A 185 -26.12 -62.34 -15.38
N THR A 186 -25.19 -61.69 -16.10
CA THR A 186 -25.45 -60.75 -17.22
C THR A 186 -24.72 -61.19 -18.52
N PRO A 187 -25.34 -61.26 -19.72
CA PRO A 187 -24.70 -61.78 -20.96
C PRO A 187 -23.57 -60.91 -21.57
N VAL A 188 -22.62 -61.50 -22.33
CA VAL A 188 -21.46 -60.86 -23.01
C VAL A 188 -21.56 -60.94 -24.56
N VAL A 189 -21.20 -59.87 -25.30
CA VAL A 189 -21.24 -59.74 -26.80
C VAL A 189 -19.82 -59.49 -27.37
N VAL A 190 -19.49 -60.01 -28.57
CA VAL A 190 -18.18 -59.84 -29.25
C VAL A 190 -18.30 -58.93 -30.48
N VAL A 191 -17.37 -57.97 -30.65
CA VAL A 191 -17.35 -56.89 -31.68
C VAL A 191 -16.00 -56.83 -32.42
N THR A 192 -15.99 -56.29 -33.65
CA THR A 192 -14.78 -56.11 -34.52
C THR A 192 -14.40 -54.63 -34.55
N GLU A 193 -13.11 -54.25 -34.49
CA GLU A 193 -12.64 -52.86 -34.28
C GLU A 193 -11.59 -52.38 -35.32
N PHE A 194 -11.46 -51.06 -35.53
CA PHE A 194 -10.54 -50.36 -36.47
C PHE A 194 -9.90 -49.11 -35.85
N ASP A 195 -8.71 -48.72 -36.32
CA ASP A 195 -7.93 -47.58 -35.82
C ASP A 195 -8.21 -46.27 -36.61
N VAL A 196 -8.50 -45.18 -35.91
CA VAL A 196 -8.59 -43.82 -36.49
C VAL A 196 -7.49 -42.95 -35.86
N ILE A 197 -6.57 -42.46 -36.69
CA ILE A 197 -5.40 -41.68 -36.27
C ILE A 197 -5.56 -40.22 -36.72
N PHE A 198 -5.48 -39.28 -35.78
CA PHE A 198 -5.50 -37.85 -36.00
C PHE A 198 -4.06 -37.31 -35.99
N LYS A 199 -3.73 -36.42 -36.92
CA LYS A 199 -2.39 -35.81 -37.02
C LYS A 199 -2.33 -34.36 -36.51
N ASP A 200 -1.16 -33.89 -36.10
CA ASP A 200 -0.95 -32.46 -35.80
C ASP A 200 -0.54 -31.68 -37.07
N ALA A 201 -0.28 -30.38 -36.92
CA ALA A 201 0.11 -29.50 -38.02
C ALA A 201 1.45 -29.90 -38.67
N GLU A 202 2.32 -30.55 -37.90
CA GLU A 202 3.63 -31.06 -38.32
C GLU A 202 3.57 -32.48 -38.88
N GLY A 203 2.39 -33.12 -38.86
CA GLY A 203 2.14 -34.46 -39.41
C GLY A 203 2.43 -35.62 -38.45
N ASN A 204 2.70 -35.36 -37.17
CA ASN A 204 2.87 -36.37 -36.13
C ASN A 204 1.52 -36.85 -35.60
N GLU A 205 1.50 -37.97 -34.88
CA GLU A 205 0.28 -38.49 -34.27
C GLU A 205 -0.15 -37.60 -33.09
N PHE A 206 -1.30 -36.95 -33.28
CA PHE A 206 -1.92 -36.08 -32.28
C PHE A 206 -2.83 -36.88 -31.35
N SER A 207 -3.61 -37.80 -31.90
CA SER A 207 -4.45 -38.71 -31.13
C SER A 207 -4.80 -39.97 -31.94
N LYS A 208 -5.21 -41.02 -31.25
CA LYS A 208 -5.64 -42.28 -31.86
C LYS A 208 -6.83 -42.85 -31.11
N VAL A 209 -7.85 -43.28 -31.86
CA VAL A 209 -9.08 -43.87 -31.33
C VAL A 209 -9.33 -45.21 -32.00
N VAL A 210 -9.66 -46.23 -31.21
CA VAL A 210 -10.11 -47.54 -31.70
C VAL A 210 -11.64 -47.55 -31.73
N VAL A 211 -12.23 -47.91 -32.85
CA VAL A 211 -13.68 -47.80 -33.10
C VAL A 211 -14.23 -49.11 -33.65
N GLU A 212 -15.32 -49.59 -33.06
CA GLU A 212 -16.02 -50.77 -33.53
C GLU A 212 -16.58 -50.58 -34.96
N ASN A 213 -16.56 -51.65 -35.76
CA ASN A 213 -17.00 -51.66 -37.14
C ASN A 213 -18.46 -51.17 -37.28
N ASN A 214 -18.68 -50.25 -38.21
CA ASN A 214 -19.94 -49.53 -38.44
C ASN A 214 -20.37 -48.60 -37.30
N GLN A 215 -19.48 -48.23 -36.37
CA GLN A 215 -19.71 -47.13 -35.44
C GLN A 215 -19.08 -45.83 -35.95
N LYS A 216 -19.56 -44.70 -35.44
CA LYS A 216 -18.96 -43.39 -35.72
C LYS A 216 -17.77 -43.17 -34.79
N VAL A 217 -16.77 -42.45 -35.29
CA VAL A 217 -15.68 -41.95 -34.47
C VAL A 217 -16.02 -40.53 -34.03
N ASN A 218 -15.74 -40.21 -32.78
CA ASN A 218 -15.82 -38.83 -32.32
C ASN A 218 -14.48 -38.14 -32.63
N GLN A 219 -14.53 -36.86 -32.98
CA GLN A 219 -13.31 -36.07 -33.09
C GLN A 219 -12.61 -35.96 -31.71
N PRO A 220 -11.28 -35.73 -31.68
CA PRO A 220 -10.56 -35.50 -30.44
C PRO A 220 -11.18 -34.35 -29.65
N LEU A 221 -11.18 -34.48 -28.32
CA LEU A 221 -11.74 -33.46 -27.41
C LEU A 221 -10.92 -32.16 -27.39
N THR A 222 -9.68 -32.21 -27.85
CA THR A 222 -8.79 -31.06 -27.98
C THR A 222 -8.45 -30.86 -29.45
N GLU A 223 -8.41 -29.62 -29.91
CA GLU A 223 -8.07 -29.28 -31.29
C GLU A 223 -6.55 -29.09 -31.43
N PRO A 224 -5.95 -29.47 -32.57
CA PRO A 224 -4.55 -29.18 -32.84
C PRO A 224 -4.39 -27.69 -33.13
N THR A 225 -3.32 -27.08 -32.62
CA THR A 225 -3.07 -25.64 -32.79
C THR A 225 -1.96 -25.40 -33.80
N LYS A 226 -2.07 -24.29 -34.53
CA LYS A 226 -1.01 -23.76 -35.38
C LYS A 226 -1.04 -22.24 -35.28
N ILE A 227 0.04 -21.66 -34.75
CA ILE A 227 0.17 -20.22 -34.48
C ILE A 227 -0.13 -19.42 -35.76
N GLY A 228 -1.09 -18.49 -35.70
CA GLY A 228 -1.51 -17.64 -36.84
C GLY A 228 -2.51 -18.27 -37.81
N PHE A 229 -3.02 -19.46 -37.51
CA PHE A 229 -4.02 -20.13 -38.35
C PHE A 229 -5.20 -20.68 -37.52
N GLU A 230 -6.40 -20.59 -38.07
CA GLU A 230 -7.62 -21.13 -37.46
C GLU A 230 -7.84 -22.59 -37.90
N PHE A 231 -8.13 -23.48 -36.95
CA PHE A 231 -8.44 -24.88 -37.23
C PHE A 231 -9.87 -25.01 -37.76
N LYS A 232 -10.04 -25.49 -39.00
CA LYS A 232 -11.36 -25.65 -39.63
C LYS A 232 -11.93 -27.05 -39.52
N GLY A 233 -11.13 -28.01 -39.04
CA GLY A 233 -11.54 -29.38 -38.85
C GLY A 233 -10.60 -30.39 -39.52
N TRP A 234 -11.04 -31.63 -39.51
CA TRP A 234 -10.26 -32.78 -39.92
C TRP A 234 -10.55 -33.16 -41.37
N SER A 235 -9.57 -33.64 -42.11
CA SER A 235 -9.74 -34.06 -43.50
C SER A 235 -8.96 -35.34 -43.81
N LEU A 236 -9.50 -36.19 -44.67
CA LEU A 236 -8.76 -37.36 -45.18
C LEU A 236 -7.75 -36.97 -46.27
N ASP A 237 -8.00 -35.88 -47.00
CA ASP A 237 -7.20 -35.45 -48.15
C ASP A 237 -6.50 -34.10 -47.93
N GLY A 238 -6.69 -33.49 -46.76
CA GLY A 238 -6.15 -32.19 -46.38
C GLY A 238 -6.92 -30.99 -46.94
N THR A 239 -8.06 -31.22 -47.61
CA THR A 239 -8.85 -30.15 -48.25
C THR A 239 -10.34 -30.21 -47.93
N ASN A 240 -10.95 -31.40 -47.91
CA ASN A 240 -12.38 -31.58 -47.65
C ASN A 240 -12.64 -32.03 -46.21
N LEU A 241 -13.49 -31.31 -45.48
CA LEU A 241 -13.78 -31.62 -44.08
C LEU A 241 -14.52 -32.95 -43.90
N PHE A 242 -14.03 -33.76 -42.97
CA PHE A 242 -14.55 -35.06 -42.57
C PHE A 242 -15.76 -34.88 -41.64
N ASN A 243 -16.84 -35.59 -41.93
CA ASN A 243 -18.11 -35.42 -41.21
C ASN A 243 -18.34 -36.55 -40.20
N PHE A 244 -18.04 -36.29 -38.92
CA PHE A 244 -18.15 -37.26 -37.83
C PHE A 244 -19.59 -37.70 -37.52
N GLU A 245 -20.59 -36.86 -37.84
CA GLU A 245 -21.99 -37.14 -37.52
C GLU A 245 -22.65 -38.15 -38.45
N VAL A 246 -22.09 -38.44 -39.61
CA VAL A 246 -22.69 -39.37 -40.58
C VAL A 246 -21.73 -40.43 -41.09
N THR A 247 -20.43 -40.23 -40.95
CA THR A 247 -19.44 -41.16 -41.50
C THR A 247 -19.19 -42.32 -40.54
N LEU A 248 -19.58 -43.53 -40.96
CA LEU A 248 -19.31 -44.77 -40.20
C LEU A 248 -17.90 -45.28 -40.49
N VAL A 249 -17.20 -45.71 -39.45
CA VAL A 249 -15.87 -46.32 -39.56
C VAL A 249 -16.02 -47.78 -39.99
N THR A 250 -15.53 -48.08 -41.19
CA THR A 250 -15.56 -49.43 -41.77
C THR A 250 -14.15 -49.98 -42.07
N GLY A 251 -13.12 -49.27 -41.61
CA GLY A 251 -11.69 -49.57 -41.80
C GLY A 251 -10.81 -48.50 -41.14
N ASP A 252 -9.50 -48.72 -41.09
CA ASP A 252 -8.56 -47.76 -40.48
C ASP A 252 -8.50 -46.44 -41.25
N LEU A 253 -8.42 -45.30 -40.54
CA LEU A 253 -8.43 -43.95 -41.12
C LEU A 253 -7.28 -43.09 -40.58
N ILE A 254 -6.76 -42.17 -41.41
CA ILE A 254 -5.83 -41.11 -40.98
C ILE A 254 -6.43 -39.76 -41.35
N LEU A 255 -6.63 -38.88 -40.36
CA LEU A 255 -7.22 -37.57 -40.52
C LEU A 255 -6.18 -36.48 -40.25
N LEU A 256 -6.01 -35.58 -41.23
CA LEU A 256 -5.11 -34.44 -41.20
C LEU A 256 -5.86 -33.18 -40.81
N PRO A 257 -5.21 -32.26 -40.06
CA PRO A 257 -5.85 -31.01 -39.69
C PRO A 257 -5.83 -30.01 -40.85
N VAL A 258 -6.94 -29.29 -41.05
CA VAL A 258 -7.06 -28.21 -42.04
C VAL A 258 -7.04 -26.87 -41.33
N PHE A 259 -6.15 -25.99 -41.76
CA PHE A 259 -5.90 -24.68 -41.17
C PHE A 259 -6.09 -23.57 -42.21
N GLU A 260 -6.69 -22.46 -41.81
CA GLU A 260 -6.84 -21.25 -42.64
C GLU A 260 -6.04 -20.10 -42.02
N ILE A 261 -5.27 -19.37 -42.83
CA ILE A 261 -4.43 -18.28 -42.31
C ILE A 261 -5.33 -17.15 -41.78
N MET A 262 -5.04 -16.70 -40.57
CA MET A 262 -5.77 -15.58 -39.99
C MET A 262 -5.22 -14.28 -40.57
N VAL A 263 -6.14 -13.41 -40.98
CA VAL A 263 -5.85 -12.06 -41.47
C VAL A 263 -6.34 -11.10 -40.40
N PHE A 264 -5.47 -10.21 -39.98
CA PHE A 264 -5.72 -9.27 -38.91
C PHE A 264 -5.80 -7.86 -39.47
N ASP A 265 -6.74 -7.07 -38.95
CA ASP A 265 -6.93 -5.70 -39.37
C ASP A 265 -5.93 -4.76 -38.66
N ILE A 266 -5.51 -3.72 -39.37
CA ILE A 266 -4.81 -2.57 -38.79
C ILE A 266 -5.79 -1.43 -38.78
N VAL A 267 -6.27 -1.12 -37.58
CA VAL A 267 -7.23 -0.05 -37.38
C VAL A 267 -6.47 1.19 -36.94
N TYR A 268 -6.45 2.20 -37.80
CA TYR A 268 -5.84 3.49 -37.48
C TYR A 268 -6.88 4.41 -36.86
N GLU A 269 -6.81 4.55 -35.55
CA GLU A 269 -7.65 5.48 -34.82
C GLU A 269 -6.99 6.85 -34.80
N ILE A 270 -7.63 7.79 -35.49
CA ILE A 270 -7.18 9.18 -35.57
C ILE A 270 -8.19 10.10 -34.87
N PRO A 271 -7.72 11.13 -34.14
CA PRO A 271 -8.61 12.11 -33.52
C PRO A 271 -9.42 12.88 -34.57
N GLU A 272 -10.57 13.39 -34.12
CA GLU A 272 -11.53 14.09 -34.99
C GLU A 272 -10.89 15.32 -35.66
N GLY A 273 -11.08 15.45 -36.98
CA GLY A 273 -10.46 16.49 -37.80
C GLY A 273 -9.10 16.10 -38.40
N ALA A 274 -8.53 14.96 -38.00
CA ALA A 274 -7.29 14.44 -38.57
C ALA A 274 -7.57 13.70 -39.90
N THR A 275 -6.54 13.57 -40.73
CA THR A 275 -6.61 12.84 -42.00
C THR A 275 -5.45 11.85 -42.12
N LEU A 276 -5.76 10.66 -42.64
CA LEU A 276 -4.81 9.59 -42.92
C LEU A 276 -4.26 9.69 -44.35
N SER A 277 -3.02 9.28 -44.52
CA SER A 277 -2.39 9.20 -45.83
C SER A 277 -2.95 8.04 -46.66
N THR A 278 -2.93 8.23 -47.98
CA THR A 278 -3.45 7.22 -48.92
C THR A 278 -2.52 6.03 -49.09
N GLU A 279 -1.21 6.17 -48.82
CA GLU A 279 -0.24 5.06 -48.80
C GLU A 279 -0.27 4.32 -47.44
N GLY A 280 0.09 3.03 -47.43
CA GLY A 280 0.07 2.15 -46.25
C GLY A 280 -1.08 1.14 -46.23
N ASP A 281 -0.86 0.02 -45.53
CA ASP A 281 -1.72 -1.17 -45.49
C ASP A 281 -2.80 -1.06 -44.40
N LEU A 282 -3.86 -1.85 -44.50
CA LEU A 282 -4.98 -1.88 -43.55
C LEU A 282 -5.18 -3.25 -42.91
N THR A 283 -4.39 -4.24 -43.31
CA THR A 283 -4.46 -5.62 -42.84
C THR A 283 -3.07 -6.22 -42.86
N PHE A 284 -2.80 -7.19 -42.00
CA PHE A 284 -1.56 -7.96 -42.00
C PHE A 284 -1.82 -9.43 -41.69
N THR A 285 -0.79 -10.26 -41.89
CA THR A 285 -0.81 -11.67 -41.52
C THR A 285 0.49 -12.01 -40.81
N VAL A 286 0.53 -13.16 -40.15
CA VAL A 286 1.76 -13.66 -39.51
C VAL A 286 2.92 -13.97 -40.47
N GLU A 287 2.72 -13.80 -41.78
CA GLU A 287 3.73 -14.07 -42.81
C GLU A 287 4.27 -12.79 -43.49
N THR A 288 3.65 -11.62 -43.30
CA THR A 288 4.03 -10.39 -44.02
C THR A 288 3.99 -9.14 -43.14
N THR A 289 5.08 -8.36 -43.11
CA THR A 289 5.18 -7.13 -42.31
C THR A 289 4.45 -5.98 -43.01
N PRO A 290 3.45 -5.34 -42.38
CA PRO A 290 2.66 -4.30 -43.02
C PRO A 290 3.37 -2.95 -43.05
N LEU A 291 3.12 -2.14 -44.09
CA LEU A 291 3.58 -0.77 -44.17
C LEU A 291 2.58 0.17 -43.49
N LEU A 292 2.99 0.85 -42.41
CA LEU A 292 2.06 1.69 -41.65
C LEU A 292 1.69 3.01 -42.35
N LYS A 293 0.43 3.44 -42.21
CA LYS A 293 -0.07 4.75 -42.67
C LYS A 293 0.53 5.89 -41.86
N THR A 294 0.31 7.14 -42.30
CA THR A 294 0.67 8.35 -41.53
C THR A 294 -0.55 9.25 -41.35
N ALA A 295 -0.65 9.96 -40.22
CA ALA A 295 -1.79 10.82 -39.92
C ALA A 295 -1.37 12.30 -39.83
N SER A 296 -2.31 13.21 -40.09
CA SER A 296 -2.10 14.66 -40.03
C SER A 296 -3.32 15.39 -39.50
N LEU A 297 -3.14 16.33 -38.58
CA LEU A 297 -4.21 17.10 -37.94
C LEU A 297 -3.81 18.58 -37.93
N GLU A 298 -4.68 19.47 -38.42
CA GLU A 298 -4.37 20.89 -38.57
C GLU A 298 -4.08 21.54 -37.20
N GLY A 299 -2.91 22.19 -37.07
CA GLY A 299 -2.51 22.80 -35.80
C GLY A 299 -2.04 21.79 -34.73
N MET A 300 -1.63 20.58 -35.11
CA MET A 300 -1.03 19.58 -34.21
C MET A 300 0.14 18.84 -34.90
N THR A 301 1.13 18.38 -34.13
CA THR A 301 2.26 17.59 -34.67
C THR A 301 1.99 16.10 -34.48
N PHE A 302 2.13 15.31 -35.55
CA PHE A 302 1.97 13.85 -35.48
C PHE A 302 3.23 13.21 -34.88
N ILE A 303 3.11 12.64 -33.68
CA ILE A 303 4.24 12.08 -32.91
C ILE A 303 4.53 10.64 -33.31
N GLY A 304 3.50 9.87 -33.65
CA GLY A 304 3.61 8.49 -34.08
C GLY A 304 2.37 7.69 -33.76
N TRP A 305 2.45 6.41 -34.07
CA TRP A 305 1.41 5.43 -33.73
C TRP A 305 1.79 4.74 -32.42
N PHE A 306 0.81 4.51 -31.57
CA PHE A 306 1.02 3.85 -30.28
C PHE A 306 -0.05 2.75 -30.09
N LEU A 307 0.28 1.72 -29.31
CA LEU A 307 -0.68 0.68 -28.93
C LEU A 307 -1.58 1.19 -27.80
N ASP A 308 -1.02 1.99 -26.90
CA ASP A 308 -1.74 2.72 -25.86
C ASP A 308 -1.35 4.22 -25.86
N LEU A 309 -2.29 5.11 -25.55
CA LEU A 309 -2.03 6.54 -25.43
C LEU A 309 -1.18 6.89 -24.20
N GLU A 310 -1.07 6.01 -23.19
CA GLU A 310 -0.17 6.16 -22.04
C GLU A 310 1.29 5.78 -22.36
N ASP A 311 1.54 5.08 -23.47
CA ASP A 311 2.89 4.69 -23.88
C ASP A 311 3.78 5.89 -24.22
N GLU A 312 5.05 5.80 -23.84
CA GLU A 312 6.05 6.84 -24.09
C GLU A 312 6.82 6.64 -25.42
N THR A 313 6.81 5.44 -26.01
CA THR A 313 7.58 5.10 -27.22
C THR A 313 6.70 4.66 -28.40
N PRO A 314 6.82 5.28 -29.60
CA PRO A 314 5.95 4.97 -30.72
C PRO A 314 6.28 3.63 -31.39
N VAL A 315 5.22 2.97 -31.86
CA VAL A 315 5.25 1.77 -32.71
C VAL A 315 5.73 2.16 -34.10
N THR A 316 6.79 1.48 -34.55
CA THR A 316 7.40 1.72 -35.87
C THR A 316 7.22 0.55 -36.84
N THR A 317 6.82 -0.62 -36.33
CA THR A 317 6.58 -1.86 -37.07
C THR A 317 5.67 -2.77 -36.23
N ILE A 318 4.85 -3.61 -36.88
CA ILE A 318 4.04 -4.65 -36.21
C ILE A 318 4.79 -5.97 -36.35
N GLU A 319 5.03 -6.65 -35.22
CA GLU A 319 5.77 -7.92 -35.19
C GLU A 319 4.94 -9.07 -35.78
N LEU A 320 5.59 -9.97 -36.52
CA LEU A 320 4.93 -11.02 -37.31
C LEU A 320 4.27 -12.12 -36.48
N ASP A 321 4.53 -12.18 -35.18
CA ASP A 321 3.89 -13.11 -34.26
C ASP A 321 2.68 -12.52 -33.54
N THR A 322 2.25 -11.30 -33.89
CA THR A 322 1.00 -10.69 -33.40
C THR A 322 -0.21 -11.46 -33.96
N LEU A 323 -1.06 -12.00 -33.08
CA LEU A 323 -2.18 -12.90 -33.43
C LEU A 323 -3.56 -12.26 -33.25
N GLU A 324 -3.63 -10.94 -33.30
CA GLU A 324 -4.84 -10.16 -33.09
C GLU A 324 -4.81 -8.89 -33.94
N ASP A 325 -5.97 -8.27 -34.10
CA ASP A 325 -6.09 -6.98 -34.78
C ASP A 325 -5.33 -5.91 -33.99
N VAL A 326 -4.62 -5.05 -34.71
CA VAL A 326 -3.80 -4.01 -34.10
C VAL A 326 -4.48 -2.68 -34.29
N VAL A 327 -4.92 -2.09 -33.18
CA VAL A 327 -5.38 -0.71 -33.16
C VAL A 327 -4.20 0.20 -32.86
N LEU A 328 -3.92 1.09 -33.79
CA LEU A 328 -2.87 2.09 -33.66
C LEU A 328 -3.53 3.45 -33.43
N TYR A 329 -3.25 4.04 -32.27
CA TYR A 329 -3.75 5.36 -31.92
C TYR A 329 -2.76 6.41 -32.39
N ALA A 330 -3.25 7.34 -33.19
CA ALA A 330 -2.45 8.48 -33.60
C ALA A 330 -2.33 9.44 -32.42
N LYS A 331 -1.13 9.51 -31.85
CA LYS A 331 -0.85 10.54 -30.84
C LYS A 331 -0.43 11.82 -31.54
N PHE A 332 -1.20 12.84 -31.29
CA PHE A 332 -0.93 14.21 -31.68
C PHE A 332 -0.69 14.99 -30.41
N GLU A 333 0.37 15.78 -30.39
CA GLU A 333 0.46 16.84 -29.40
C GLU A 333 -0.18 18.08 -29.99
N GLU A 334 -0.92 18.80 -29.13
CA GLU A 334 -1.36 20.16 -29.44
C GLU A 334 -0.15 20.87 -30.04
N THR A 335 -0.33 21.56 -31.17
CA THR A 335 0.65 22.60 -31.42
C THR A 335 0.36 23.60 -30.33
N VAL A 336 0.99 23.38 -29.18
CA VAL A 336 1.14 24.40 -28.17
C VAL A 336 1.73 25.51 -28.98
N VAL A 337 0.92 26.54 -29.24
CA VAL A 337 1.52 27.85 -29.43
C VAL A 337 2.04 28.14 -28.04
N LEU A 338 3.21 27.55 -27.73
CA LEU A 338 4.01 27.88 -26.58
C LEU A 338 3.98 29.40 -26.59
N PRO A 339 3.66 30.07 -25.47
CA PRO A 339 3.79 31.52 -25.46
C PRO A 339 5.20 31.77 -26.00
N GLU A 340 5.27 32.50 -27.12
CA GLU A 340 6.39 32.35 -28.07
C GLU A 340 7.72 32.27 -27.32
N GLY A 341 8.57 31.29 -27.63
CA GLY A 341 9.91 31.23 -27.06
C GLY A 341 10.09 30.27 -25.86
N THR A 342 11.14 30.48 -25.08
CA THR A 342 11.79 29.47 -24.23
C THR A 342 11.36 29.59 -22.76
N LEU A 343 10.75 28.53 -22.21
CA LEU A 343 10.30 28.48 -20.82
C LEU A 343 11.44 28.08 -19.86
N ILE A 344 11.43 28.63 -18.66
CA ILE A 344 12.47 28.45 -17.63
C ILE A 344 11.78 28.01 -16.32
N TYR A 345 12.02 26.76 -15.90
CA TYR A 345 11.42 26.17 -14.69
C TYR A 345 12.44 26.01 -13.56
N THR A 346 13.72 25.86 -13.91
CA THR A 346 14.79 25.51 -12.97
C THR A 346 15.98 26.45 -13.05
N SER A 347 16.87 26.37 -12.05
CA SER A 347 18.14 27.11 -12.05
C SER A 347 19.09 26.68 -13.19
N GLU A 348 18.97 25.45 -13.68
CA GLU A 348 19.78 24.93 -14.80
C GLU A 348 19.32 25.54 -16.13
N ASP A 349 18.00 25.65 -16.34
CA ASP A 349 17.42 26.30 -17.53
C ASP A 349 17.86 27.78 -17.62
N LEU A 350 17.84 28.47 -16.47
CA LEU A 350 18.30 29.85 -16.39
C LEU A 350 19.81 29.96 -16.63
N LEU A 351 20.60 28.99 -16.14
CA LEU A 351 22.04 28.94 -16.35
C LEU A 351 22.39 28.78 -17.84
N ASP A 352 21.64 27.97 -18.58
CA ASP A 352 21.85 27.79 -20.02
C ASP A 352 21.69 29.11 -20.79
N LEU A 353 20.61 29.86 -20.52
CA LEU A 353 20.39 31.18 -21.09
C LEU A 353 21.54 32.15 -20.74
N ILE A 354 21.99 32.15 -19.48
CA ILE A 354 23.11 33.00 -19.03
C ILE A 354 24.40 32.67 -19.79
N VAL A 355 24.69 31.38 -19.98
CA VAL A 355 25.94 30.89 -20.59
C VAL A 355 25.93 31.06 -22.11
N ASN A 356 24.79 30.85 -22.77
CA ASN A 356 24.68 30.78 -24.21
C ASN A 356 24.11 32.06 -24.86
N GLY A 357 23.39 32.88 -24.11
CA GLY A 357 22.63 34.02 -24.63
C GLY A 357 21.37 33.57 -25.38
N GLY A 358 20.71 34.50 -26.05
CA GLY A 358 19.45 34.18 -26.73
C GLY A 358 18.87 35.31 -27.58
N GLU A 359 18.00 34.91 -28.50
CA GLU A 359 17.07 35.76 -29.25
C GLU A 359 15.67 35.12 -29.11
N GLY A 360 14.60 35.92 -29.10
CA GLY A 360 13.23 35.42 -28.85
C GLY A 360 12.73 35.69 -27.43
N LEU A 361 11.53 35.21 -27.08
CA LEU A 361 10.94 35.40 -25.76
C LEU A 361 11.40 34.28 -24.81
N TYR A 362 11.69 34.59 -23.55
CA TYR A 362 12.14 33.69 -22.49
C TYR A 362 11.31 33.97 -21.25
N GLN A 363 10.75 32.96 -20.59
CA GLN A 363 9.78 33.17 -19.51
C GLN A 363 10.04 32.31 -18.28
N LEU A 364 10.03 32.92 -17.10
CA LEU A 364 10.02 32.17 -15.84
C LEU A 364 8.63 31.58 -15.58
N MET A 365 8.59 30.33 -15.15
CA MET A 365 7.34 29.63 -14.80
C MET A 365 7.19 29.42 -13.29
N ASN A 366 8.28 29.63 -12.53
CA ASN A 366 8.39 29.37 -11.10
C ASN A 366 9.36 30.40 -10.47
N ASP A 367 9.33 30.54 -9.14
CA ASP A 367 10.45 31.16 -8.41
C ASP A 367 11.72 30.29 -8.57
N ILE A 368 12.87 30.91 -8.84
CA ILE A 368 14.16 30.25 -9.09
C ILE A 368 15.15 30.57 -7.96
N ASP A 369 15.56 29.55 -7.22
CA ASP A 369 16.64 29.66 -6.23
C ASP A 369 18.00 29.29 -6.85
N MET A 370 18.94 30.23 -6.84
CA MET A 370 20.29 30.06 -7.39
C MET A 370 21.33 29.64 -6.32
N SER A 371 20.87 29.27 -5.12
CA SER A 371 21.74 28.79 -4.04
C SER A 371 22.59 27.59 -4.48
N GLY A 372 23.89 27.64 -4.21
CA GLY A 372 24.82 26.57 -4.58
C GLY A 372 25.29 26.59 -6.05
N VAL A 373 24.72 27.44 -6.90
CA VAL A 373 25.15 27.60 -8.30
C VAL A 373 26.36 28.52 -8.37
N THR A 374 27.46 28.06 -9.00
CA THR A 374 28.64 28.91 -9.23
C THR A 374 28.53 29.65 -10.55
N LEU A 375 28.30 30.96 -10.48
CA LEU A 375 28.17 31.81 -11.68
C LEU A 375 29.44 32.62 -11.93
N THR A 376 29.88 32.66 -13.18
CA THR A 376 30.92 33.61 -13.63
C THR A 376 30.33 34.84 -14.32
N GLY A 377 29.01 34.89 -14.51
CA GLY A 377 28.30 35.95 -15.24
C GLY A 377 28.23 35.67 -16.74
N SER A 378 27.26 36.27 -17.43
CA SER A 378 27.10 36.11 -18.86
C SER A 378 28.15 36.89 -19.66
N SER A 379 28.70 36.23 -20.68
CA SER A 379 29.54 36.85 -21.71
C SER A 379 28.80 37.07 -23.04
N LYS A 380 27.47 36.89 -23.03
CA LYS A 380 26.64 36.76 -24.23
C LYS A 380 25.67 37.92 -24.40
N THR A 381 25.39 38.25 -25.65
CA THR A 381 24.42 39.28 -26.02
C THR A 381 23.01 38.71 -26.00
N PHE A 382 22.00 39.55 -25.79
CA PHE A 382 20.60 39.18 -25.76
C PHE A 382 19.75 40.16 -26.57
N GLY A 383 19.07 39.65 -27.60
CA GLY A 383 18.20 40.44 -28.48
C GLY A 383 16.71 40.15 -28.30
N GLY A 384 16.35 39.39 -27.27
CA GLY A 384 15.00 38.85 -27.04
C GLY A 384 14.19 39.57 -25.96
N THR A 385 13.09 38.95 -25.52
CA THR A 385 12.33 39.36 -24.34
C THR A 385 12.57 38.37 -23.21
N PHE A 386 13.01 38.82 -22.04
CA PHE A 386 13.03 38.02 -20.82
C PHE A 386 11.90 38.50 -19.91
N ASP A 387 10.90 37.65 -19.66
CA ASP A 387 9.73 37.92 -18.83
C ASP A 387 9.77 37.07 -17.56
N GLY A 388 9.92 37.69 -16.40
CA GLY A 388 9.90 36.97 -15.14
C GLY A 388 8.52 36.50 -14.69
N ASN A 389 7.44 36.89 -15.38
CA ASN A 389 6.05 36.56 -15.01
C ASN A 389 5.67 36.91 -13.55
N GLY A 390 6.40 37.82 -12.91
CA GLY A 390 6.23 38.22 -11.51
C GLY A 390 6.96 37.33 -10.49
N PHE A 391 7.63 36.27 -10.95
CA PHE A 391 8.43 35.35 -10.16
C PHE A 391 9.79 35.95 -9.76
N THR A 392 10.41 35.29 -8.79
CA THR A 392 11.61 35.74 -8.10
C THR A 392 12.81 34.87 -8.46
N ILE A 393 13.94 35.49 -8.78
CA ILE A 393 15.26 34.86 -8.84
C ILE A 393 16.01 35.22 -7.56
N SER A 394 16.29 34.25 -6.71
CA SER A 394 16.92 34.46 -5.40
C SER A 394 18.33 33.90 -5.31
N ASN A 395 19.14 34.46 -4.40
CA ASN A 395 20.41 33.90 -3.93
C ASN A 395 21.49 33.71 -5.01
N ALA A 396 21.46 34.50 -6.09
CA ALA A 396 22.48 34.42 -7.14
C ALA A 396 23.80 35.04 -6.69
N VAL A 397 24.90 34.28 -6.79
CA VAL A 397 26.26 34.78 -6.49
C VAL A 397 27.12 34.75 -7.76
N ILE A 398 27.44 35.93 -8.30
CA ILE A 398 28.24 36.09 -9.51
C ILE A 398 29.67 36.45 -9.14
N ASN A 399 30.63 35.62 -9.54
CA ASN A 399 32.06 35.83 -9.32
C ASN A 399 32.77 36.02 -10.67
N GLY A 400 32.70 37.23 -11.21
CA GLY A 400 33.25 37.55 -12.52
C GLY A 400 34.57 38.29 -12.42
N SER A 401 35.63 37.83 -13.09
CA SER A 401 36.92 38.55 -13.25
C SER A 401 37.15 39.11 -14.67
N GLY A 402 36.14 39.00 -15.54
CA GLY A 402 36.18 39.40 -16.94
C GLY A 402 35.84 40.87 -17.19
N ASN A 403 36.39 41.42 -18.27
CA ASN A 403 35.98 42.74 -18.77
C ASN A 403 34.55 42.65 -19.32
N LYS A 404 33.63 43.41 -18.71
CA LYS A 404 32.31 43.76 -19.26
C LYS A 404 31.28 42.62 -19.11
N MET A 405 30.76 42.40 -17.90
CA MET A 405 29.87 41.27 -17.60
C MET A 405 28.63 41.68 -16.82
N GLY A 406 27.53 40.97 -17.04
CA GLY A 406 26.31 41.01 -16.22
C GLY A 406 25.96 39.62 -15.70
N PHE A 407 25.02 39.54 -14.76
CA PHE A 407 24.43 38.29 -14.28
C PHE A 407 23.67 37.61 -15.43
N LEU A 408 22.62 38.27 -15.93
CA LEU A 408 21.79 37.69 -16.99
C LEU A 408 22.48 37.78 -18.34
N PHE A 409 23.00 38.95 -18.71
CA PHE A 409 23.52 39.20 -20.06
C PHE A 409 24.81 40.02 -20.04
N LYS A 410 25.67 39.85 -21.04
CA LYS A 410 26.72 40.83 -21.31
C LYS A 410 26.15 42.10 -21.92
N GLU A 411 25.19 41.99 -22.82
CA GLU A 411 24.66 43.13 -23.57
C GLU A 411 23.22 42.87 -23.99
N VAL A 412 22.32 43.82 -23.72
CA VAL A 412 20.95 43.80 -24.25
C VAL A 412 20.92 44.65 -25.52
N LEU A 413 20.60 44.02 -26.65
CA LEU A 413 20.62 44.61 -27.98
C LEU A 413 19.39 45.49 -28.24
N ASN A 414 19.37 46.15 -29.40
CA ASN A 414 18.20 46.88 -29.88
C ASN A 414 16.95 45.99 -29.94
N GLY A 415 15.86 46.44 -29.29
CA GLY A 415 14.60 45.70 -29.20
C GLY A 415 14.56 44.67 -28.07
N GLY A 416 15.67 44.45 -27.35
CA GLY A 416 15.71 43.54 -26.21
C GLY A 416 14.91 44.07 -25.02
N ILE A 417 14.16 43.20 -24.35
CA ILE A 417 13.25 43.55 -23.25
C ILE A 417 13.58 42.67 -22.04
N VAL A 418 13.66 43.26 -20.84
CA VAL A 418 13.70 42.54 -19.56
C VAL A 418 12.57 43.07 -18.68
N LYS A 419 11.65 42.21 -18.24
CA LYS A 419 10.46 42.66 -17.50
C LYS A 419 9.91 41.68 -16.47
N ASN A 420 9.05 42.20 -15.59
CA ASN A 420 8.25 41.45 -14.60
C ASN A 420 9.06 40.47 -13.74
N VAL A 421 10.25 40.85 -13.29
CA VAL A 421 11.14 39.94 -12.56
C VAL A 421 11.56 40.54 -11.22
N LYS A 422 11.55 39.72 -10.18
CA LYS A 422 12.08 40.08 -8.86
C LYS A 422 13.43 39.42 -8.65
N PHE A 423 14.39 40.15 -8.11
CA PHE A 423 15.68 39.61 -7.69
C PHE A 423 15.79 39.78 -6.18
N SER A 424 16.17 38.72 -5.47
CA SER A 424 16.34 38.80 -4.02
C SER A 424 17.66 38.19 -3.53
N ASN A 425 18.25 38.79 -2.49
CA ASN A 425 19.41 38.26 -1.76
C ASN A 425 20.58 37.85 -2.66
N SER A 426 20.89 38.66 -3.69
CA SER A 426 21.84 38.29 -4.75
C SER A 426 23.04 39.23 -4.80
N ILE A 427 24.23 38.73 -5.16
CA ILE A 427 25.48 39.48 -5.09
C ILE A 427 26.28 39.28 -6.39
N HIS A 428 26.64 40.39 -7.06
CA HIS A 428 27.61 40.42 -8.15
C HIS A 428 28.96 40.97 -7.70
N ASN A 429 29.96 40.10 -7.61
CA ASN A 429 31.37 40.42 -7.41
C ASN A 429 32.04 40.66 -8.77
N GLY A 430 32.19 41.93 -9.16
CA GLY A 430 32.56 42.33 -10.53
C GLY A 430 34.04 42.27 -10.92
N GLY A 431 34.93 41.77 -10.04
CA GLY A 431 36.36 41.49 -10.28
C GLY A 431 37.18 42.63 -10.91
N GLY A 432 38.04 43.27 -10.12
CA GLY A 432 38.70 44.54 -10.46
C GLY A 432 39.39 44.65 -11.84
N SER A 433 39.24 45.86 -12.41
CA SER A 433 39.71 46.42 -13.71
C SER A 433 38.70 46.48 -14.86
N SER A 434 37.53 45.86 -14.72
CA SER A 434 36.44 45.90 -15.71
C SER A 434 35.88 47.31 -15.98
N GLU A 435 35.52 47.62 -17.22
CA GLU A 435 34.95 48.95 -17.54
C GLU A 435 33.45 49.05 -17.25
N SER A 436 32.69 47.95 -17.20
CA SER A 436 31.23 47.97 -17.02
C SER A 436 30.78 46.65 -16.40
N SER A 437 30.38 46.66 -15.12
CA SER A 437 29.83 45.47 -14.47
C SER A 437 28.51 45.84 -13.80
N ALA A 438 27.42 45.27 -14.27
CA ALA A 438 26.11 45.53 -13.68
C ALA A 438 25.41 44.23 -13.31
N PHE A 439 24.34 44.31 -12.51
CA PHE A 439 23.60 43.11 -12.13
C PHE A 439 22.93 42.51 -13.36
N ILE A 440 21.97 43.14 -14.04
CA ILE A 440 21.32 42.52 -15.20
C ILE A 440 22.24 42.42 -16.41
N SER A 441 22.78 43.53 -16.94
CA SER A 441 23.64 43.49 -18.13
C SER A 441 24.84 44.44 -18.17
N ALA A 442 25.99 44.01 -18.69
CA ALA A 442 27.15 44.92 -18.81
C ALA A 442 26.86 46.11 -19.74
N TYR A 443 26.08 45.88 -20.79
CA TYR A 443 25.73 46.85 -21.82
C TYR A 443 24.23 46.86 -22.15
N ALA A 444 23.79 47.99 -22.69
CA ALA A 444 22.53 48.12 -23.40
C ALA A 444 22.73 48.94 -24.70
N GLN A 445 21.94 48.65 -25.73
CA GLN A 445 21.89 49.42 -26.98
C GLN A 445 20.63 50.28 -27.07
N GLY A 446 20.62 51.26 -27.99
CA GLY A 446 19.40 51.98 -28.34
C GLY A 446 18.32 51.00 -28.80
N GLY A 447 17.15 51.06 -28.18
CA GLY A 447 15.97 50.23 -28.36
C GLY A 447 15.67 49.28 -27.20
N ALA A 448 16.59 49.12 -26.24
CA ALA A 448 16.38 48.21 -25.11
C ALA A 448 15.34 48.73 -24.10
N THR A 449 14.61 47.82 -23.45
CA THR A 449 13.58 48.13 -22.45
C THR A 449 13.79 47.33 -21.16
N PHE A 450 13.72 48.00 -20.01
CA PHE A 450 13.75 47.39 -18.67
C PHE A 450 12.53 47.89 -17.89
N GLN A 451 11.60 47.00 -17.52
CA GLN A 451 10.36 47.43 -16.86
C GLN A 451 9.86 46.47 -15.80
N ASP A 452 9.19 46.98 -14.76
CA ASP A 452 8.54 46.15 -13.74
C ASP A 452 9.55 45.18 -13.06
N ILE A 453 10.68 45.74 -12.63
CA ILE A 453 11.79 45.00 -12.02
C ILE A 453 11.94 45.41 -10.56
N GLU A 454 12.03 44.42 -9.67
CA GLU A 454 12.21 44.64 -8.24
C GLU A 454 13.52 44.01 -7.75
N PHE A 455 14.30 44.76 -6.98
CA PHE A 455 15.53 44.31 -6.34
C PHE A 455 15.37 44.39 -4.82
N TYR A 456 15.53 43.25 -4.15
CA TYR A 456 15.48 43.12 -2.70
C TYR A 456 16.79 42.58 -2.18
N ASN A 457 17.58 43.39 -1.47
CA ASN A 457 18.90 42.99 -0.97
C ASN A 457 19.81 42.47 -2.11
N VAL A 458 19.98 43.28 -3.16
CA VAL A 458 20.85 42.95 -4.30
C VAL A 458 22.07 43.88 -4.35
N SER A 459 23.26 43.27 -4.40
CA SER A 459 24.54 43.97 -4.38
C SER A 459 25.29 43.86 -5.71
N VAL A 460 25.96 44.94 -6.09
CA VAL A 460 27.03 44.90 -7.11
C VAL A 460 28.25 45.52 -6.46
N ILE A 461 29.27 44.71 -6.19
CA ILE A 461 30.44 45.12 -5.41
C ILE A 461 31.73 44.75 -6.12
N HIS A 462 32.81 45.44 -5.77
CA HIS A 462 34.14 45.24 -6.36
C HIS A 462 34.19 45.40 -7.89
N ALA A 463 33.18 46.06 -8.48
CA ALA A 463 33.13 46.33 -9.91
C ALA A 463 34.15 47.41 -10.31
N GLY A 464 34.55 47.41 -11.58
CA GLY A 464 35.39 48.49 -12.09
C GLY A 464 34.57 49.76 -12.39
N SER A 465 34.81 50.42 -13.53
CA SER A 465 34.03 51.64 -13.84
C SER A 465 32.58 51.28 -14.21
N TYR A 466 31.67 52.26 -14.17
CA TYR A 466 30.31 52.12 -14.70
C TYR A 466 29.51 50.96 -14.10
N ALA A 467 29.60 50.78 -12.77
CA ALA A 467 28.80 49.77 -12.07
C ALA A 467 27.33 50.21 -11.90
N ALA A 468 26.41 49.24 -11.92
CA ALA A 468 24.96 49.49 -11.87
C ALA A 468 24.11 48.24 -11.57
N LEU A 469 22.81 48.37 -11.24
CA LEU A 469 21.90 47.22 -11.13
C LEU A 469 21.30 46.80 -12.49
N LEU A 470 20.85 47.74 -13.32
CA LEU A 470 20.26 47.39 -14.62
C LEU A 470 21.35 47.16 -15.65
N PHE A 471 22.07 48.23 -16.03
CA PHE A 471 23.12 48.08 -17.02
C PHE A 471 24.32 49.01 -16.83
N GLY A 472 25.49 48.50 -17.21
CA GLY A 472 26.77 49.15 -16.94
C GLY A 472 27.04 50.32 -17.89
N ASP A 473 26.92 50.13 -19.20
CA ASP A 473 27.16 51.22 -20.16
C ASP A 473 26.26 51.13 -21.39
N VAL A 474 26.07 52.26 -22.08
CA VAL A 474 25.35 52.29 -23.35
C VAL A 474 26.33 52.38 -24.51
N VAL A 475 26.31 51.34 -25.34
CA VAL A 475 27.09 51.22 -26.57
C VAL A 475 26.12 51.34 -27.75
N ASN A 476 25.76 52.56 -28.14
CA ASN A 476 24.89 52.75 -29.30
C ASN A 476 25.66 52.54 -30.62
N ASP A 477 25.54 51.35 -31.20
CA ASP A 477 25.87 50.98 -32.58
C ASP A 477 24.61 50.70 -33.43
N SER A 478 23.43 51.01 -32.88
CA SER A 478 22.11 50.77 -33.47
C SER A 478 21.53 52.03 -34.14
N ALA A 479 20.59 51.82 -35.06
CA ALA A 479 19.79 52.89 -35.67
C ALA A 479 18.74 53.46 -34.70
N ALA A 480 18.33 52.68 -33.69
CA ALA A 480 17.41 53.13 -32.66
C ALA A 480 18.13 54.07 -31.67
N THR A 481 17.40 55.09 -31.21
CA THR A 481 18.00 56.20 -30.46
C THR A 481 17.49 56.30 -29.03
N GLU A 482 16.75 55.32 -28.51
CA GLU A 482 16.05 55.43 -27.23
C GLU A 482 16.14 54.16 -26.38
N ILE A 483 16.38 54.28 -25.07
CA ILE A 483 16.29 53.19 -24.08
C ILE A 483 15.21 53.54 -23.07
N THR A 484 14.38 52.56 -22.70
CA THR A 484 13.27 52.74 -21.75
C THR A 484 13.55 52.01 -20.44
N VAL A 485 13.38 52.71 -19.31
CA VAL A 485 13.46 52.17 -17.95
C VAL A 485 12.23 52.63 -17.17
N LYS A 486 11.42 51.68 -16.66
CA LYS A 486 10.12 52.01 -16.06
C LYS A 486 9.80 51.12 -14.86
N ASN A 487 9.14 51.67 -13.83
CA ASN A 487 8.61 50.89 -12.71
C ASN A 487 9.67 50.03 -12.03
N ILE A 488 10.73 50.67 -11.52
CA ILE A 488 11.87 49.98 -10.88
C ILE A 488 11.81 50.16 -9.37
N THR A 489 11.87 49.06 -8.63
CA THR A 489 11.97 49.07 -7.17
C THR A 489 13.33 48.55 -6.74
N VAL A 490 14.02 49.26 -5.86
CA VAL A 490 15.25 48.80 -5.19
C VAL A 490 15.06 49.03 -3.70
N ILE A 491 15.11 47.96 -2.90
CA ILE A 491 15.02 48.00 -1.45
C ILE A 491 16.14 47.11 -0.91
N ASN A 492 17.19 47.73 -0.42
CA ASN A 492 18.35 47.05 0.13
C ASN A 492 18.54 47.45 1.60
N ASP A 493 18.91 46.49 2.42
CA ASP A 493 19.42 46.76 3.76
C ASP A 493 20.81 47.44 3.73
N GLU A 494 21.37 47.72 4.90
CA GLU A 494 22.67 48.37 5.05
C GLU A 494 23.87 47.55 4.53
N ASN A 495 23.70 46.24 4.36
CA ASN A 495 24.71 45.31 3.88
C ASN A 495 24.65 45.09 2.37
N HIS A 496 23.66 45.68 1.68
CA HIS A 496 23.51 45.56 0.23
C HIS A 496 23.59 46.92 -0.47
N TRP A 497 24.51 47.03 -1.44
CA TRP A 497 24.78 48.30 -2.12
C TRP A 497 25.40 48.11 -3.51
N VAL A 498 25.45 49.21 -4.26
CA VAL A 498 26.12 49.29 -5.56
C VAL A 498 27.45 50.02 -5.40
N GLU A 499 28.55 49.37 -5.75
CA GLU A 499 29.91 49.89 -5.64
C GLU A 499 30.76 49.52 -6.86
N GLY A 500 31.46 50.52 -7.40
CA GLY A 500 32.48 50.33 -8.42
C GLY A 500 33.50 51.46 -8.45
N ASN A 501 34.65 51.25 -9.08
CA ASN A 501 35.80 52.17 -9.06
C ASN A 501 35.47 53.63 -9.43
N SER A 502 34.79 53.87 -10.55
CA SER A 502 34.52 55.22 -11.07
C SER A 502 33.19 55.28 -11.79
N TYR A 503 32.49 56.41 -11.68
CA TYR A 503 31.29 56.72 -12.47
C TYR A 503 30.19 55.68 -12.27
N VAL A 504 29.78 55.46 -11.02
CA VAL A 504 28.82 54.41 -10.63
C VAL A 504 27.41 54.95 -10.63
N GLY A 505 26.48 54.21 -11.21
CA GLY A 505 25.05 54.46 -11.08
C GLY A 505 24.40 53.45 -10.15
N GLY A 506 23.33 53.81 -9.46
CA GLY A 506 22.49 52.81 -8.79
C GLY A 506 21.79 51.92 -9.83
N LEU A 507 21.21 52.52 -10.87
CA LEU A 507 20.55 51.78 -11.95
C LEU A 507 21.41 51.66 -13.22
N ILE A 508 22.07 52.75 -13.63
CA ILE A 508 22.76 52.85 -14.94
C ILE A 508 24.19 53.38 -14.79
N GLY A 509 25.21 52.68 -15.27
CA GLY A 509 26.60 53.14 -15.12
C GLY A 509 26.94 54.35 -16.00
N ALA A 510 26.95 54.18 -17.33
CA ALA A 510 27.31 55.25 -18.27
C ALA A 510 26.62 55.17 -19.65
N ALA A 511 26.79 56.22 -20.46
CA ALA A 511 26.44 56.19 -21.88
C ALA A 511 27.53 56.88 -22.71
N ARG A 512 28.27 56.09 -23.51
CA ARG A 512 29.40 56.57 -24.33
C ARG A 512 29.04 56.93 -25.76
N LYS A 513 27.78 56.79 -26.15
CA LYS A 513 27.28 57.05 -27.50
C LYS A 513 25.95 57.79 -27.44
N ALA A 514 25.68 58.64 -28.43
CA ALA A 514 24.45 59.43 -28.50
C ALA A 514 23.22 58.52 -28.48
N VAL A 515 22.36 58.72 -27.48
CA VAL A 515 21.14 57.96 -27.20
C VAL A 515 20.27 58.80 -26.28
N THR A 516 18.96 58.59 -26.33
CA THR A 516 18.00 59.09 -25.35
C THR A 516 17.71 57.97 -24.35
N ILE A 517 17.79 58.23 -23.05
CA ILE A 517 17.43 57.26 -22.01
C ILE A 517 16.28 57.85 -21.22
N ASN A 518 15.15 57.17 -21.21
CA ASN A 518 13.96 57.57 -20.49
C ASN A 518 13.79 56.70 -19.24
N VAL A 519 13.81 57.33 -18.07
CA VAL A 519 13.67 56.68 -16.77
C VAL A 519 12.45 57.23 -16.06
N GLU A 520 11.49 56.38 -15.73
CA GLU A 520 10.26 56.80 -15.02
C GLU A 520 9.84 55.83 -13.91
N ASN A 521 9.20 56.36 -12.87
CA ASN A 521 8.67 55.61 -11.72
C ASN A 521 9.69 54.71 -11.03
N VAL A 522 10.64 55.33 -10.34
CA VAL A 522 11.69 54.61 -9.60
C VAL A 522 11.52 54.81 -8.10
N TYR A 523 11.42 53.71 -7.35
CA TYR A 523 11.58 53.71 -5.89
C TYR A 523 12.94 53.11 -5.56
N PHE A 524 13.89 53.93 -5.10
CA PHE A 524 15.26 53.50 -4.83
C PHE A 524 15.64 53.75 -3.37
N GLU A 525 15.93 52.68 -2.66
CA GLU A 525 16.36 52.66 -1.26
C GLU A 525 17.60 51.76 -1.12
N SER A 526 18.78 52.36 -1.33
CA SER A 526 20.08 51.67 -1.22
C SER A 526 21.26 52.67 -1.17
N TRP A 527 22.47 52.14 -1.09
CA TRP A 527 23.72 52.90 -1.16
C TRP A 527 24.40 52.76 -2.53
N VAL A 528 24.98 53.86 -3.02
CA VAL A 528 25.81 53.90 -4.24
C VAL A 528 27.19 54.47 -3.90
N LYS A 529 28.27 53.76 -4.24
CA LYS A 529 29.63 54.11 -3.83
C LYS A 529 30.60 54.12 -5.03
N ALA A 530 31.34 55.22 -5.20
CA ALA A 530 32.37 55.37 -6.24
C ALA A 530 33.66 56.01 -5.70
N PRO A 531 34.69 55.22 -5.31
CA PRO A 531 35.84 55.71 -4.57
C PRO A 531 36.80 56.61 -5.37
N ASN A 532 36.65 56.78 -6.69
CA ASN A 532 37.61 57.58 -7.47
C ASN A 532 37.05 58.85 -8.16
N GLN A 533 35.85 58.79 -8.77
CA GLN A 533 35.37 59.88 -9.64
C GLN A 533 33.99 60.39 -9.26
N ALA A 534 32.93 59.81 -9.82
CA ALA A 534 31.56 60.28 -9.60
C ALA A 534 30.58 59.14 -9.32
N ALA A 535 29.47 59.45 -8.64
CA ALA A 535 28.36 58.53 -8.43
C ALA A 535 27.00 59.23 -8.56
N GLY A 536 25.97 58.49 -8.98
CA GLY A 536 24.57 58.91 -8.85
C GLY A 536 23.59 57.75 -8.68
N ILE A 537 22.38 58.01 -8.16
CA ILE A 537 21.37 56.96 -7.93
C ILE A 537 20.82 56.43 -9.23
N ILE A 538 20.44 57.32 -10.15
CA ILE A 538 19.95 56.87 -11.45
C ILE A 538 21.14 56.51 -12.34
N MET A 539 22.06 57.46 -12.54
CA MET A 539 23.14 57.28 -13.51
C MET A 539 24.52 57.78 -13.04
N GLY A 540 25.57 57.05 -13.41
CA GLY A 540 26.96 57.42 -13.11
C GLY A 540 27.52 58.51 -14.03
N ARG A 541 27.46 58.33 -15.36
CA ARG A 541 28.06 59.29 -16.32
C ARG A 541 27.42 59.36 -17.72
N LEU A 542 27.10 60.56 -18.20
CA LEU A 542 26.91 60.83 -19.64
C LEU A 542 28.27 61.13 -20.29
N ASN A 543 28.68 60.33 -21.26
CA ASN A 543 30.06 60.34 -21.77
C ASN A 543 30.16 60.58 -23.29
N ALA A 544 29.14 61.16 -23.91
CA ALA A 544 29.21 61.63 -25.30
C ALA A 544 28.33 62.87 -25.53
N SER A 545 28.68 63.64 -26.56
CA SER A 545 27.81 64.69 -27.11
C SER A 545 26.58 64.04 -27.76
N GLY A 546 25.40 64.64 -27.57
CA GLY A 546 24.13 64.13 -28.11
C GLY A 546 23.44 63.05 -27.26
N VAL A 547 24.01 62.66 -26.10
CA VAL A 547 23.28 61.81 -25.14
C VAL A 547 22.24 62.66 -24.41
N VAL A 548 21.02 62.14 -24.31
CA VAL A 548 19.91 62.75 -23.57
C VAL A 548 19.47 61.78 -22.47
N LEU A 549 19.38 62.24 -21.22
CA LEU A 549 18.81 61.48 -20.11
C LEU A 549 17.56 62.21 -19.62
N ASN A 550 16.39 61.59 -19.75
CA ASN A 550 15.15 62.09 -19.19
C ASN A 550 14.77 61.24 -17.98
N VAL A 551 14.50 61.88 -16.85
CA VAL A 551 14.18 61.21 -15.59
C VAL A 551 12.94 61.84 -14.99
N SER A 552 11.92 61.04 -14.69
CA SER A 552 10.72 61.47 -13.98
C SER A 552 10.32 60.55 -12.83
N GLN A 553 9.70 61.14 -11.80
CA GLN A 553 9.03 60.41 -10.71
C GLN A 553 9.96 59.43 -9.98
N VAL A 554 10.99 59.98 -9.34
CA VAL A 554 11.98 59.21 -8.58
C VAL A 554 11.82 59.47 -7.09
N VAL A 555 11.71 58.41 -6.30
CA VAL A 555 11.89 58.43 -4.83
C VAL A 555 13.26 57.87 -4.51
N ALA A 556 14.11 58.67 -3.87
CA ALA A 556 15.46 58.29 -3.51
C ALA A 556 15.67 58.33 -1.98
N LYS A 557 16.13 57.20 -1.43
CA LYS A 557 16.48 56.96 -0.03
C LYS A 557 17.84 56.22 0.06
N GLY A 558 18.52 56.31 1.19
CA GLY A 558 19.79 55.62 1.45
C GLY A 558 21.02 56.53 1.35
N GLY A 559 21.94 56.29 0.40
CA GLY A 559 23.12 57.17 0.31
C GLY A 559 23.94 57.09 -0.97
N VAL A 560 24.67 58.15 -1.28
CA VAL A 560 25.57 58.23 -2.44
C VAL A 560 26.92 58.80 -2.01
N VAL A 561 27.99 58.05 -2.22
CA VAL A 561 29.33 58.44 -1.80
C VAL A 561 30.28 58.40 -2.99
N SER A 562 31.04 59.46 -3.21
CA SER A 562 32.11 59.47 -4.20
C SER A 562 33.30 60.33 -3.80
N ALA A 563 34.48 60.06 -4.36
CA ALA A 563 35.67 60.88 -4.09
C ALA A 563 35.62 62.28 -4.74
N LYS A 564 34.87 62.50 -5.83
CA LYS A 564 34.81 63.83 -6.48
C LYS A 564 33.42 64.40 -6.68
N ASN A 565 32.55 63.76 -7.44
CA ASN A 565 31.25 64.35 -7.79
C ASN A 565 30.10 63.42 -7.40
N VAL A 566 29.09 63.94 -6.73
CA VAL A 566 27.87 63.21 -6.38
C VAL A 566 26.67 63.95 -6.96
N GLY A 567 25.85 63.22 -7.70
CA GLY A 567 24.52 63.67 -8.09
C GLY A 567 23.46 62.72 -7.54
N THR A 568 22.27 63.19 -7.17
CA THR A 568 21.16 62.25 -6.91
C THR A 568 20.76 61.56 -8.20
N VAL A 569 20.51 62.33 -9.26
CA VAL A 569 20.14 61.79 -10.56
C VAL A 569 21.39 61.31 -11.31
N LEU A 570 22.38 62.19 -11.49
CA LEU A 570 23.51 61.93 -12.39
C LEU A 570 24.85 62.28 -11.76
N GLY A 571 25.82 61.38 -11.75
CA GLY A 571 27.15 61.66 -11.20
C GLY A 571 27.92 62.76 -11.94
N THR A 572 28.06 62.64 -13.27
CA THR A 572 28.71 63.67 -14.09
C THR A 572 28.35 63.55 -15.58
N ASN A 573 28.54 64.63 -16.34
CA ASN A 573 28.38 64.61 -17.79
C ASN A 573 29.46 65.37 -18.56
N VAL A 574 29.38 65.33 -19.89
CA VAL A 574 30.31 65.99 -20.82
C VAL A 574 29.61 67.08 -21.64
N SER A 575 30.37 67.99 -22.25
CA SER A 575 29.82 69.04 -23.12
C SER A 575 29.03 68.44 -24.29
N GLY A 576 27.89 69.04 -24.63
CA GLY A 576 26.97 68.56 -25.68
C GLY A 576 25.99 67.47 -25.24
N SER A 577 26.04 66.99 -23.99
CA SER A 577 25.02 66.09 -23.43
C SER A 577 23.88 66.86 -22.76
N THR A 578 22.72 66.21 -22.63
CA THR A 578 21.51 66.76 -22.02
C THR A 578 21.01 65.86 -20.90
N MET A 579 20.64 66.44 -19.77
CA MET A 579 19.89 65.78 -18.70
C MET A 579 18.65 66.63 -18.38
N ASN A 580 17.48 65.99 -18.36
CA ASN A 580 16.21 66.58 -17.95
C ASN A 580 15.64 65.74 -16.81
N ALA A 581 15.58 66.30 -15.60
CA ALA A 581 15.02 65.63 -14.43
C ALA A 581 13.80 66.39 -13.92
N ASN A 582 12.70 65.66 -13.69
CA ASN A 582 11.44 66.20 -13.21
C ASN A 582 10.88 65.35 -12.07
N PHE A 583 10.24 65.95 -11.05
CA PHE A 583 9.61 65.22 -9.95
C PHE A 583 10.55 64.23 -9.25
N ILE A 584 11.61 64.78 -8.66
CA ILE A 584 12.59 64.02 -7.89
C ILE A 584 12.32 64.25 -6.41
N PHE A 585 11.97 63.20 -5.67
CA PHE A 585 11.73 63.24 -4.23
C PHE A 585 12.84 62.51 -3.48
N ILE A 586 13.37 63.17 -2.46
CA ILE A 586 14.52 62.67 -1.69
C ILE A 586 14.19 62.73 -0.20
N SER A 587 14.41 61.63 0.49
CA SER A 587 14.27 61.56 1.95
C SER A 587 15.23 60.52 2.51
N HIS A 588 15.65 60.67 3.77
CA HIS A 588 16.51 59.68 4.43
C HIS A 588 17.76 59.34 3.60
N ILE A 589 18.39 60.36 3.00
CA ILE A 589 19.55 60.20 2.13
C ILE A 589 20.80 60.86 2.71
N THR A 590 21.96 60.24 2.53
CA THR A 590 23.27 60.88 2.78
C THR A 590 24.10 60.95 1.49
N GLN A 591 24.50 62.15 1.07
CA GLN A 591 25.32 62.35 -0.12
C GLN A 591 26.66 62.99 0.23
N THR A 592 27.75 62.29 -0.09
CA THR A 592 29.09 62.68 0.32
C THR A 592 30.05 62.66 -0.87
N SER A 593 30.58 63.83 -1.22
CA SER A 593 31.69 63.99 -2.17
C SER A 593 32.98 64.28 -1.42
N GLY A 594 34.09 63.65 -1.80
CA GLY A 594 35.40 63.93 -1.22
C GLY A 594 35.99 65.31 -1.57
N THR A 595 35.81 65.81 -2.80
CA THR A 595 36.60 66.98 -3.28
C THR A 595 35.88 68.03 -4.13
N ASN A 596 34.80 67.72 -4.87
CA ASN A 596 34.23 68.70 -5.81
C ASN A 596 32.79 69.12 -5.50
N THR A 597 31.81 68.24 -5.71
CA THR A 597 30.40 68.67 -5.84
C THR A 597 29.42 67.64 -5.31
N VAL A 598 28.34 68.10 -4.68
CA VAL A 598 27.13 67.33 -4.39
C VAL A 598 25.92 68.11 -4.90
N LYS A 599 25.04 67.48 -5.70
CA LYS A 599 23.86 68.12 -6.32
C LYS A 599 22.68 67.13 -6.45
N ILE A 600 21.44 67.63 -6.57
CA ILE A 600 20.29 66.76 -6.89
C ILE A 600 20.32 66.30 -8.34
N GLY A 601 20.50 67.22 -9.29
CA GLY A 601 20.60 66.89 -10.71
C GLY A 601 21.91 66.20 -11.07
N SER A 602 22.75 66.88 -11.87
CA SER A 602 24.09 66.39 -12.21
C SER A 602 25.13 66.89 -11.20
N GLY A 603 25.94 66.00 -10.63
CA GLY A 603 27.04 66.37 -9.73
C GLY A 603 28.02 67.31 -10.41
N ASN A 604 28.52 66.94 -11.59
CA ASN A 604 29.37 67.80 -12.41
C ASN A 604 28.87 67.92 -13.86
N GLY A 605 28.28 69.09 -14.16
CA GLY A 605 27.84 69.54 -15.48
C GLY A 605 28.79 70.58 -16.09
N PRO A 606 29.67 70.20 -17.02
CA PRO A 606 30.63 71.12 -17.63
C PRO A 606 29.95 72.10 -18.59
N SER A 607 30.62 73.22 -18.87
CA SER A 607 30.16 74.23 -19.83
C SER A 607 29.81 73.61 -21.20
N GLY A 608 28.62 73.95 -21.70
CA GLY A 608 28.07 73.39 -22.94
C GLY A 608 27.32 72.07 -22.79
N SER A 609 27.15 71.55 -21.57
CA SER A 609 26.10 70.55 -21.27
C SER A 609 24.80 71.24 -20.86
N THR A 610 23.65 70.62 -21.15
CA THR A 610 22.32 71.09 -20.74
C THR A 610 21.84 70.24 -19.58
N ASN A 611 21.59 70.85 -18.42
CA ASN A 611 21.11 70.14 -17.24
C ASN A 611 19.90 70.88 -16.69
N THR A 612 18.71 70.33 -16.92
CA THR A 612 17.44 70.88 -16.46
C THR A 612 16.97 70.08 -15.25
N LEU A 613 16.68 70.77 -14.16
CA LEU A 613 16.06 70.19 -12.98
C LEU A 613 14.80 70.98 -12.66
N THR A 614 13.67 70.28 -12.60
CA THR A 614 12.35 70.86 -12.33
C THR A 614 11.64 70.03 -11.27
N ASN A 615 10.91 70.67 -10.35
CA ASN A 615 10.11 70.00 -9.32
C ASN A 615 10.88 68.95 -8.50
N ALA A 616 12.09 69.30 -8.04
CA ALA A 616 12.87 68.44 -7.16
C ALA A 616 12.68 68.86 -5.70
N PHE A 617 12.32 67.92 -4.84
CA PHE A 617 11.99 68.16 -3.43
C PHE A 617 12.80 67.23 -2.52
N TYR A 618 13.18 67.74 -1.35
CA TYR A 618 13.84 66.94 -0.33
C TYR A 618 13.34 67.28 1.08
N GLN A 619 13.44 66.30 1.98
CA GLN A 619 13.14 66.47 3.41
C GLN A 619 14.39 66.92 4.16
N THR A 620 14.35 68.09 4.80
CA THR A 620 15.52 68.74 5.41
C THR A 620 16.12 67.99 6.60
N GLU A 621 15.29 67.33 7.40
CA GLU A 621 15.73 66.67 8.64
C GLU A 621 16.39 65.31 8.40
N SER A 622 16.09 64.67 7.27
CA SER A 622 16.54 63.32 6.93
C SER A 622 17.55 63.29 5.77
N THR A 623 17.95 64.44 5.26
CA THR A 623 18.79 64.55 4.06
C THR A 623 20.06 65.34 4.33
N VAL A 624 21.22 64.76 4.03
CA VAL A 624 22.55 65.32 4.32
C VAL A 624 23.39 65.44 3.05
N PHE A 625 24.01 66.61 2.82
CA PHE A 625 24.94 66.87 1.72
C PHE A 625 26.30 67.32 2.23
N VAL A 626 27.38 66.65 1.81
CA VAL A 626 28.74 66.90 2.30
C VAL A 626 29.75 66.98 1.15
N VAL A 627 30.59 68.02 1.12
CA VAL A 627 31.78 68.12 0.26
C VAL A 627 33.04 68.20 1.14
N GLY A 628 33.93 67.22 0.99
CA GLY A 628 35.05 67.00 1.90
C GLY A 628 34.54 66.65 3.28
N THR A 629 34.78 67.53 4.25
CA THR A 629 34.24 67.45 5.61
C THR A 629 33.15 68.47 5.89
N ASN A 630 32.73 69.26 4.88
CA ASN A 630 31.86 70.41 5.07
C ASN A 630 30.44 70.12 4.55
N PRO A 631 29.41 70.29 5.40
CA PRO A 631 28.03 70.35 4.94
C PRO A 631 27.81 71.52 3.99
N ILE A 632 26.97 71.34 2.96
CA ILE A 632 26.67 72.40 1.96
C ILE A 632 25.17 72.67 1.82
N THR A 633 24.83 73.86 1.32
CA THR A 633 23.47 74.30 1.00
C THR A 633 23.16 74.13 -0.50
N MET A 634 21.88 73.98 -0.85
CA MET A 634 21.44 73.40 -2.14
C MET A 634 21.32 74.39 -3.32
N PRO A 635 21.41 73.91 -4.58
CA PRO A 635 21.35 74.72 -5.81
C PRO A 635 19.92 75.08 -6.30
N GLU A 636 19.83 76.03 -7.25
CA GLU A 636 18.59 76.52 -7.88
C GLU A 636 17.76 75.44 -8.60
N GLY A 637 16.42 75.61 -8.63
CA GLY A 637 15.48 74.66 -9.24
C GLY A 637 14.96 73.56 -8.29
N THR A 638 15.27 73.69 -7.00
CA THR A 638 14.88 72.76 -5.93
C THR A 638 13.88 73.42 -4.96
N GLY A 639 12.92 72.64 -4.46
CA GLY A 639 11.94 73.02 -3.45
C GLY A 639 12.17 72.30 -2.12
N LEU A 640 11.66 72.90 -1.04
CA LEU A 640 11.69 72.32 0.31
C LEU A 640 10.30 71.81 0.69
N LEU A 641 10.21 70.59 1.21
CA LEU A 641 9.00 70.11 1.90
C LEU A 641 9.26 70.25 3.40
N SER A 642 8.56 71.19 4.04
CA SER A 642 8.85 71.62 5.42
C SER A 642 8.53 70.56 6.48
N SER A 643 7.76 69.51 6.14
CA SER A 643 7.64 68.30 6.98
C SER A 643 6.83 67.16 6.35
N GLU A 644 5.91 67.40 5.40
CA GLU A 644 4.99 66.36 4.92
C GLU A 644 4.69 66.45 3.41
N ILE A 645 4.59 65.30 2.74
CA ILE A 645 3.96 65.15 1.43
C ILE A 645 2.44 65.17 1.58
N THR A 646 1.77 66.08 0.88
CA THR A 646 0.31 66.18 0.84
C THR A 646 -0.25 65.38 -0.34
N ASP A 647 -1.50 64.92 -0.22
CA ASP A 647 -2.21 64.23 -1.31
C ASP A 647 -2.31 65.14 -2.56
N GLU A 648 -2.56 66.45 -2.38
CA GLU A 648 -2.60 67.42 -3.48
C GLU A 648 -1.25 67.54 -4.21
N TRP A 649 -0.14 67.55 -3.47
CA TRP A 649 1.19 67.53 -4.07
C TRP A 649 1.41 66.20 -4.81
N PHE A 650 1.01 65.07 -4.24
CA PHE A 650 1.16 63.76 -4.85
C PHE A 650 0.35 63.63 -6.15
N GLU A 651 -0.90 64.04 -6.16
CA GLU A 651 -1.77 64.04 -7.35
C GLU A 651 -1.23 64.92 -8.48
N THR A 652 -0.69 66.10 -8.14
CA THR A 652 -0.13 67.04 -9.13
C THR A 652 1.30 66.70 -9.56
N SER A 653 2.00 65.88 -8.78
CA SER A 653 3.38 65.47 -9.06
C SER A 653 3.51 64.43 -10.18
N GLY A 654 2.39 63.85 -10.61
CA GLY A 654 2.35 62.87 -11.69
C GLY A 654 3.01 61.54 -11.37
N PHE A 655 3.41 61.28 -10.12
CA PHE A 655 3.85 59.93 -9.70
C PHE A 655 2.76 58.92 -10.03
N ASN A 656 3.15 57.76 -10.56
CA ASN A 656 2.20 56.71 -10.87
C ASN A 656 1.53 56.24 -9.57
N GLN A 657 0.23 56.53 -9.44
CA GLN A 657 -0.53 56.24 -8.24
C GLN A 657 -0.69 54.74 -7.98
N THR A 658 -0.49 53.87 -8.98
CA THR A 658 -0.51 52.40 -8.79
C THR A 658 0.84 51.84 -8.35
N PHE A 659 1.88 52.68 -8.31
CA PHE A 659 3.25 52.30 -7.98
C PHE A 659 3.75 53.00 -6.71
N PHE A 660 3.26 54.21 -6.44
CA PHE A 660 3.59 54.99 -5.26
C PHE A 660 2.34 55.31 -4.47
N LYS A 661 2.51 55.43 -3.16
CA LYS A 661 1.49 55.96 -2.26
C LYS A 661 2.09 57.01 -1.35
N ALA A 662 1.36 58.10 -1.14
CA ALA A 662 1.64 59.03 -0.06
C ALA A 662 1.26 58.38 1.28
N LEU A 663 2.21 58.24 2.20
CA LEU A 663 1.98 57.66 3.51
C LEU A 663 2.78 58.42 4.57
N ASN A 664 2.09 58.91 5.62
CA ASN A 664 2.72 59.61 6.75
C ASN A 664 3.70 60.72 6.34
N GLY A 665 3.32 61.53 5.34
CA GLY A 665 4.16 62.64 4.87
C GLY A 665 5.41 62.22 4.08
N THR A 666 5.54 60.96 3.69
CA THR A 666 6.57 60.46 2.76
C THR A 666 5.95 59.76 1.54
N LEU A 667 6.74 59.49 0.51
CA LEU A 667 6.36 58.55 -0.55
C LEU A 667 6.91 57.17 -0.19
N VAL A 668 6.02 56.19 -0.24
CA VAL A 668 6.34 54.77 -0.16
C VAL A 668 5.92 54.09 -1.46
N ARG A 669 6.49 52.91 -1.75
CA ARG A 669 5.97 52.04 -2.79
C ARG A 669 4.56 51.59 -2.41
N GLU A 670 3.62 51.63 -3.34
CA GLU A 670 2.33 50.98 -3.16
C GLU A 670 2.52 49.45 -3.26
N THR A 671 2.51 48.79 -2.12
CA THR A 671 2.27 47.34 -2.02
C THR A 671 0.78 47.17 -1.80
N GLY A 672 0.10 46.34 -2.60
CA GLY A 672 -1.32 45.99 -2.37
C GLY A 672 -1.58 45.75 -0.88
N ALA A 673 -2.56 46.46 -0.33
CA ALA A 673 -2.74 46.70 1.09
C ALA A 673 -2.71 45.44 1.98
N THR A 674 -2.11 45.54 3.18
CA THR A 674 -2.60 44.81 4.36
C THR A 674 -3.42 45.79 5.21
N GLY A 675 -4.70 45.92 4.88
CA GLY A 675 -5.72 46.43 5.79
C GLY A 675 -6.14 45.36 6.82
N PRO A 676 -7.06 45.67 7.76
CA PRO A 676 -7.68 44.63 8.58
C PRO A 676 -8.35 43.59 7.67
N VAL A 677 -8.37 42.35 8.15
CA VAL A 677 -8.86 41.17 7.43
C VAL A 677 -10.37 41.31 7.15
N GLU A 678 -10.75 41.61 5.91
CA GLU A 678 -12.16 41.68 5.47
C GLU A 678 -12.53 40.48 4.60
N GLU A 679 -13.76 39.97 4.71
CA GLU A 679 -14.29 38.87 3.88
C GLU A 679 -14.37 39.35 2.43
N THR A 680 -13.47 38.87 1.57
CA THR A 680 -13.31 39.26 0.16
C THR A 680 -14.08 38.37 -0.81
N GLY A 681 -14.69 37.28 -0.32
CA GLY A 681 -15.46 36.36 -1.14
C GLY A 681 -15.69 35.04 -0.42
N PHE A 682 -15.97 33.99 -1.17
CA PHE A 682 -16.04 32.63 -0.65
C PHE A 682 -15.35 31.66 -1.61
N SER A 683 -14.81 30.54 -1.15
CA SER A 683 -14.33 29.43 -1.95
C SER A 683 -15.21 28.20 -1.73
N VAL A 684 -15.29 27.34 -2.73
CA VAL A 684 -15.98 26.05 -2.62
C VAL A 684 -14.92 24.97 -2.61
N SER A 685 -14.91 24.15 -1.57
CA SER A 685 -14.15 22.91 -1.54
C SER A 685 -15.07 21.79 -1.99
N SER A 686 -15.01 21.49 -3.28
CA SER A 686 -15.71 20.35 -3.89
C SER A 686 -14.86 19.08 -3.89
N ASN A 687 -13.68 19.10 -3.26
CA ASN A 687 -12.72 17.99 -3.29
C ASN A 687 -13.20 16.71 -2.57
N GLN A 688 -14.28 16.82 -1.79
CA GLN A 688 -14.90 15.70 -1.07
C GLN A 688 -16.26 15.30 -1.67
N VAL A 689 -16.75 16.06 -2.65
CA VAL A 689 -17.99 15.75 -3.38
C VAL A 689 -17.65 14.78 -4.51
N LYS A 690 -18.53 13.79 -4.74
CA LYS A 690 -18.37 12.84 -5.84
C LYS A 690 -18.41 13.60 -7.17
N LYS A 691 -17.33 13.48 -7.96
CA LYS A 691 -17.14 14.20 -9.23
C LYS A 691 -17.44 13.38 -10.47
N TYR A 692 -17.53 12.06 -10.38
CA TYR A 692 -17.78 11.17 -11.52
C TYR A 692 -19.02 10.34 -11.29
N TYR A 693 -19.91 10.27 -12.28
CA TYR A 693 -21.17 9.53 -12.25
C TYR A 693 -21.26 8.62 -13.47
N LEU A 694 -21.83 7.43 -13.31
CA LEU A 694 -22.16 6.62 -14.48
C LEU A 694 -23.46 7.11 -15.11
N VAL A 695 -23.61 6.93 -16.42
CA VAL A 695 -24.87 7.23 -17.13
C VAL A 695 -26.03 6.52 -16.41
N GLY A 696 -26.95 7.32 -15.84
CA GLY A 696 -28.14 6.92 -15.08
C GLY A 696 -28.05 7.10 -13.55
N GLU A 697 -26.90 7.53 -13.00
CA GLU A 697 -26.65 7.61 -11.56
C GLU A 697 -27.07 8.95 -10.91
N ALA A 698 -27.69 8.95 -9.72
CA ALA A 698 -28.20 10.16 -9.04
C ALA A 698 -27.10 10.99 -8.33
N LEU A 699 -27.24 12.34 -8.33
CA LEU A 699 -26.29 13.30 -7.73
C LEU A 699 -26.17 13.16 -6.20
N ASP A 700 -24.94 13.15 -5.67
CA ASP A 700 -24.64 13.13 -4.24
C ASP A 700 -23.75 14.32 -3.81
N LEU A 701 -24.27 15.15 -2.91
CA LEU A 701 -23.63 16.39 -2.42
C LEU A 701 -23.28 16.35 -0.92
N THR A 702 -23.32 15.17 -0.29
CA THR A 702 -23.27 15.02 1.19
C THR A 702 -22.02 15.62 1.85
N ASN A 703 -20.92 15.81 1.11
CA ASN A 703 -19.64 16.32 1.62
C ASN A 703 -19.24 17.72 1.10
N LEU A 704 -20.16 18.47 0.52
CA LEU A 704 -19.88 19.83 0.01
C LEU A 704 -19.49 20.77 1.16
N GLN A 705 -18.30 21.39 1.05
CA GLN A 705 -17.81 22.38 2.01
C GLN A 705 -17.58 23.73 1.32
N VAL A 706 -17.99 24.81 1.97
CA VAL A 706 -17.96 26.17 1.40
C VAL A 706 -17.32 27.08 2.44
N TYR A 707 -16.34 27.90 2.06
CA TYR A 707 -15.58 28.76 2.96
C TYR A 707 -15.71 30.22 2.56
N ALA A 708 -15.84 31.16 3.49
CA ALA A 708 -15.54 32.57 3.26
C ALA A 708 -14.01 32.79 3.13
N THR A 709 -13.57 33.66 2.22
CA THR A 709 -12.16 34.07 2.03
C THR A 709 -11.96 35.51 2.45
N PHE A 710 -10.76 35.87 2.93
CA PHE A 710 -10.48 37.20 3.46
C PHE A 710 -9.27 37.89 2.80
N SER A 711 -9.15 39.21 2.97
CA SER A 711 -8.20 40.09 2.28
C SER A 711 -6.73 39.89 2.65
N ASP A 712 -6.44 39.18 3.72
CA ASP A 712 -5.09 38.79 4.14
C ASP A 712 -4.67 37.40 3.64
N GLY A 713 -5.55 36.73 2.88
CA GLY A 713 -5.35 35.37 2.41
C GLY A 713 -5.90 34.27 3.34
N SER A 714 -6.53 34.60 4.48
CA SER A 714 -7.17 33.62 5.37
C SER A 714 -8.56 33.17 4.89
N SER A 715 -9.13 32.09 5.47
CA SER A 715 -10.47 31.55 5.12
C SER A 715 -11.22 30.92 6.32
N GLN A 716 -12.57 30.84 6.26
CA GLN A 716 -13.46 30.31 7.31
C GLN A 716 -14.61 29.45 6.72
N LEU A 717 -14.88 28.26 7.27
CA LEU A 717 -15.98 27.38 6.82
C LEU A 717 -17.38 27.97 7.11
N LEU A 718 -18.31 27.83 6.15
CA LEU A 718 -19.70 28.29 6.19
C LEU A 718 -20.66 27.15 6.56
N GLU A 719 -21.70 27.49 7.33
CA GLU A 719 -22.79 26.56 7.69
C GLU A 719 -23.67 26.25 6.47
N PRO A 720 -24.14 25.00 6.25
CA PRO A 720 -24.96 24.63 5.09
C PRO A 720 -26.24 25.46 4.89
N SER A 721 -26.82 25.96 5.97
CA SER A 721 -28.02 26.83 5.92
C SER A 721 -27.74 28.26 5.41
N SER A 722 -26.47 28.63 5.20
CA SER A 722 -26.06 29.98 4.81
C SER A 722 -25.87 30.17 3.30
N TYR A 723 -25.85 29.10 2.51
CA TYR A 723 -25.72 29.11 1.05
C TYR A 723 -26.80 28.22 0.37
N THR A 724 -26.95 28.35 -0.94
CA THR A 724 -27.89 27.55 -1.76
C THR A 724 -27.12 26.74 -2.82
N VAL A 725 -27.61 25.56 -3.20
CA VAL A 725 -27.05 24.75 -4.30
C VAL A 725 -28.12 24.55 -5.37
N GLU A 726 -27.78 24.88 -6.63
CA GLU A 726 -28.64 24.72 -7.80
C GLU A 726 -28.06 23.64 -8.73
N THR A 727 -28.91 22.73 -9.21
CA THR A 727 -28.53 21.53 -9.99
C THR A 727 -29.39 21.36 -11.25
N ASP A 728 -30.04 22.43 -11.72
CA ASP A 728 -31.02 22.38 -12.81
C ASP A 728 -30.42 21.94 -14.15
N ASP A 729 -29.09 22.09 -14.32
CA ASP A 729 -28.34 21.72 -15.52
C ASP A 729 -27.73 20.29 -15.46
N PHE A 730 -27.90 19.53 -14.37
CA PHE A 730 -27.34 18.18 -14.22
C PHE A 730 -28.24 17.10 -14.87
N ASP A 731 -27.77 16.47 -15.95
CA ASP A 731 -28.45 15.34 -16.63
C ASP A 731 -27.65 14.05 -16.50
N THR A 732 -28.23 13.04 -15.87
CA THR A 732 -27.58 11.76 -15.63
C THR A 732 -27.61 10.85 -16.85
N ASN A 733 -28.41 11.14 -17.87
CA ASN A 733 -28.68 10.20 -18.97
C ASN A 733 -27.71 10.33 -20.15
N THR A 734 -26.80 11.29 -20.10
CA THR A 734 -25.88 11.60 -21.21
C THR A 734 -24.48 11.81 -20.63
N SER A 735 -23.44 11.22 -21.23
CA SER A 735 -22.06 11.46 -20.81
C SER A 735 -21.65 12.91 -21.12
N GLY A 736 -20.83 13.49 -20.26
CA GLY A 736 -20.39 14.89 -20.35
C GLY A 736 -20.21 15.56 -18.99
N SER A 737 -19.65 16.77 -19.00
CA SER A 737 -19.39 17.57 -17.80
C SER A 737 -20.55 18.53 -17.50
N TYR A 738 -21.05 18.47 -16.27
CA TYR A 738 -22.19 19.24 -15.79
C TYR A 738 -21.81 20.18 -14.65
N GLU A 739 -22.42 21.36 -14.62
CA GLU A 739 -22.13 22.40 -13.63
C GLU A 739 -23.05 22.28 -12.40
N VAL A 740 -22.46 22.23 -11.20
CA VAL A 740 -23.19 22.37 -9.93
C VAL A 740 -22.88 23.75 -9.34
N ARG A 741 -23.91 24.58 -9.16
CA ARG A 741 -23.76 25.98 -8.73
C ARG A 741 -24.04 26.16 -7.25
N ILE A 742 -23.19 26.91 -6.56
CA ILE A 742 -23.29 27.29 -5.15
C ILE A 742 -23.42 28.80 -5.06
N ILE A 743 -24.43 29.25 -4.32
CA ILE A 743 -24.79 30.65 -4.18
C ILE A 743 -24.68 31.08 -2.72
N TYR A 744 -23.82 32.06 -2.44
CA TYR A 744 -23.65 32.63 -1.09
C TYR A 744 -23.61 34.16 -1.16
N LYS A 745 -24.50 34.83 -0.41
CA LYS A 745 -24.68 36.30 -0.39
C LYS A 745 -24.80 36.97 -1.78
N GLY A 746 -25.30 36.24 -2.78
CA GLY A 746 -25.48 36.74 -4.15
C GLY A 746 -24.28 36.52 -5.08
N GLU A 747 -23.17 36.00 -4.57
CA GLU A 747 -22.07 35.49 -5.41
C GLU A 747 -22.29 34.01 -5.76
N VAL A 748 -21.91 33.63 -6.97
CA VAL A 748 -22.06 32.27 -7.51
C VAL A 748 -20.69 31.68 -7.79
N LYS A 749 -20.43 30.47 -7.29
CA LYS A 749 -19.29 29.64 -7.68
C LYS A 749 -19.80 28.28 -8.09
N PHE A 750 -19.09 27.61 -8.98
CA PHE A 750 -19.48 26.30 -9.45
C PHE A 750 -18.33 25.32 -9.42
N PHE A 751 -18.67 24.04 -9.47
CA PHE A 751 -17.74 22.97 -9.78
C PHE A 751 -18.37 22.04 -10.79
N MET A 752 -17.51 21.36 -11.56
CA MET A 752 -17.94 20.39 -12.55
C MET A 752 -18.08 19.01 -11.93
N VAL A 753 -19.08 18.27 -12.40
CA VAL A 753 -19.22 16.82 -12.21
C VAL A 753 -19.33 16.17 -13.58
N ASP A 754 -18.66 15.07 -13.80
CA ASP A 754 -18.60 14.36 -15.06
C ASP A 754 -19.51 13.13 -15.00
N VAL A 755 -20.32 12.93 -16.03
CA VAL A 755 -21.01 11.66 -16.27
C VAL A 755 -20.21 10.93 -17.36
N VAL A 756 -19.74 9.72 -17.10
CA VAL A 756 -18.82 8.99 -17.98
C VAL A 756 -19.39 7.65 -18.44
N GLU A 757 -18.92 7.16 -19.60
CA GLU A 757 -19.35 5.90 -20.21
C GLU A 757 -18.24 4.82 -20.10
N VAL A 758 -18.64 3.58 -19.82
CA VAL A 758 -17.69 2.45 -19.71
C VAL A 758 -17.26 1.96 -21.10
N THR A 759 -15.97 1.67 -21.30
CA THR A 759 -15.39 1.19 -22.57
C THR A 759 -14.98 -0.29 -22.54
N HIS A 760 -14.42 -0.80 -21.45
CA HIS A 760 -14.20 -2.23 -21.23
C HIS A 760 -14.08 -2.56 -19.72
N ILE A 761 -13.99 -3.84 -19.38
CA ILE A 761 -13.78 -4.30 -17.99
C ILE A 761 -12.45 -5.05 -17.82
N GLU A 762 -11.93 -5.05 -16.61
CA GLU A 762 -10.75 -5.77 -16.14
C GLU A 762 -11.02 -6.35 -14.74
N VAL A 763 -10.31 -7.42 -14.36
CA VAL A 763 -10.35 -7.97 -13.00
C VAL A 763 -9.04 -7.66 -12.29
N ASP A 764 -9.11 -6.97 -11.15
CA ASP A 764 -7.92 -6.68 -10.35
C ASP A 764 -7.43 -7.95 -9.62
N THR A 765 -6.43 -8.61 -10.22
CA THR A 765 -5.84 -9.85 -9.70
C THR A 765 -4.98 -9.65 -8.46
N LEU A 766 -4.50 -8.42 -8.18
CA LEU A 766 -3.75 -8.11 -6.95
C LEU A 766 -4.64 -8.20 -5.71
N LEU A 767 -5.94 -7.91 -5.87
CA LEU A 767 -6.92 -7.98 -4.79
C LEU A 767 -7.67 -9.32 -4.74
N PHE A 768 -7.76 -10.03 -5.87
CA PHE A 768 -8.44 -11.31 -5.96
C PHE A 768 -7.63 -12.50 -5.42
N LYS A 769 -8.33 -13.57 -5.00
CA LYS A 769 -7.75 -14.83 -4.53
C LYS A 769 -7.88 -15.88 -5.62
N GLU A 770 -6.75 -16.34 -6.15
CA GLU A 770 -6.72 -17.32 -7.26
C GLU A 770 -6.53 -18.77 -6.79
N THR A 771 -6.17 -19.00 -5.52
CA THR A 771 -5.83 -20.35 -5.01
C THR A 771 -6.73 -20.77 -3.85
N TYR A 772 -7.39 -21.91 -3.99
CA TYR A 772 -8.34 -22.51 -3.06
C TYR A 772 -7.95 -23.94 -2.68
N MET A 773 -8.53 -24.43 -1.59
CA MET A 773 -8.43 -25.85 -1.21
C MET A 773 -9.67 -26.60 -1.67
N VAL A 774 -9.56 -27.91 -1.83
CA VAL A 774 -10.69 -28.80 -2.13
C VAL A 774 -11.81 -28.57 -1.11
N ASN A 775 -13.03 -28.36 -1.62
CA ASN A 775 -14.25 -28.00 -0.92
C ASN A 775 -14.24 -26.64 -0.20
N GLN A 776 -13.26 -25.79 -0.48
CA GLN A 776 -13.27 -24.43 0.04
C GLN A 776 -14.32 -23.57 -0.69
N THR A 777 -15.01 -22.70 0.05
CA THR A 777 -15.93 -21.71 -0.52
C THR A 777 -15.17 -20.63 -1.30
N LEU A 778 -15.65 -20.32 -2.51
CA LEU A 778 -15.19 -19.19 -3.31
C LEU A 778 -15.42 -17.87 -2.55
N ASN A 779 -14.40 -17.02 -2.43
CA ASN A 779 -14.52 -15.71 -1.78
C ASN A 779 -14.60 -14.63 -2.86
N MET A 780 -15.74 -13.92 -2.90
CA MET A 780 -16.01 -12.87 -3.88
C MET A 780 -15.80 -11.45 -3.31
N ASP A 781 -15.56 -11.30 -2.00
CA ASP A 781 -15.52 -9.98 -1.35
C ASP A 781 -14.31 -9.13 -1.77
N SER A 782 -13.26 -9.76 -2.29
CA SER A 782 -12.06 -9.09 -2.82
C SER A 782 -11.99 -9.16 -4.36
N PHE A 783 -13.09 -9.57 -4.99
CA PHE A 783 -13.27 -9.60 -6.43
C PHE A 783 -13.60 -8.19 -6.92
N VAL A 784 -12.59 -7.47 -7.42
CA VAL A 784 -12.78 -6.12 -7.92
C VAL A 784 -12.76 -6.17 -9.44
N VAL A 785 -13.91 -5.85 -10.03
CA VAL A 785 -14.01 -5.61 -11.47
C VAL A 785 -13.89 -4.12 -11.69
N LYS A 786 -12.87 -3.71 -12.42
CA LYS A 786 -12.71 -2.34 -12.88
C LYS A 786 -13.37 -2.22 -14.23
N SER A 787 -14.07 -1.12 -14.45
CA SER A 787 -14.44 -0.65 -15.77
C SER A 787 -13.52 0.48 -16.15
N MET A 788 -12.82 0.35 -17.27
CA MET A 788 -12.22 1.50 -17.92
C MET A 788 -13.34 2.35 -18.51
N VAL A 789 -13.23 3.67 -18.38
CA VAL A 789 -14.16 4.61 -19.01
C VAL A 789 -13.47 5.36 -20.15
N ASP A 790 -14.23 6.09 -20.93
CA ASP A 790 -13.84 6.77 -22.17
C ASP A 790 -12.70 7.80 -22.04
N ASP A 791 -12.39 8.27 -20.83
CA ASP A 791 -11.26 9.15 -20.53
C ASP A 791 -9.96 8.43 -20.11
N GLY A 792 -9.95 7.08 -20.14
CA GLY A 792 -8.82 6.24 -19.74
C GLY A 792 -8.73 5.97 -18.23
N SER A 793 -9.60 6.57 -17.42
CA SER A 793 -9.66 6.30 -15.97
C SER A 793 -10.46 5.02 -15.66
N PHE A 794 -10.34 4.52 -14.43
CA PHE A 794 -11.05 3.33 -13.96
C PHE A 794 -12.10 3.68 -12.91
N ILE A 795 -13.31 3.17 -13.13
CA ILE A 795 -14.37 3.10 -12.13
C ILE A 795 -14.50 1.65 -11.66
N ILE A 796 -14.80 1.45 -10.38
CA ILE A 796 -15.01 0.10 -9.86
C ILE A 796 -16.47 -0.26 -9.90
N LEU A 797 -16.74 -1.39 -10.54
CA LEU A 797 -18.08 -1.93 -10.68
C LEU A 797 -18.50 -2.61 -9.39
N LYS A 798 -19.73 -2.33 -8.98
CA LYS A 798 -20.41 -3.05 -7.89
C LYS A 798 -20.71 -4.48 -8.34
N ASP A 799 -20.80 -5.39 -7.38
CA ASP A 799 -21.16 -6.80 -7.60
C ASP A 799 -22.52 -6.99 -8.30
N THR A 800 -23.43 -6.02 -8.18
CA THR A 800 -24.71 -6.00 -8.91
C THR A 800 -24.60 -5.61 -10.38
N GLU A 801 -23.45 -5.07 -10.80
CA GLU A 801 -23.27 -4.47 -12.10
C GLU A 801 -22.73 -5.48 -13.12
N TYR A 802 -21.93 -6.47 -12.71
CA TYR A 802 -21.37 -7.52 -13.57
C TYR A 802 -21.89 -8.93 -13.24
N THR A 803 -21.71 -9.87 -14.17
CA THR A 803 -22.06 -11.30 -14.03
C THR A 803 -20.81 -12.18 -14.04
N LEU A 804 -20.79 -13.23 -13.22
CA LEU A 804 -19.68 -14.15 -13.07
C LEU A 804 -20.10 -15.57 -13.46
N ASN A 805 -19.43 -16.16 -14.46
CA ASN A 805 -19.61 -17.55 -14.86
C ASN A 805 -18.55 -18.43 -14.17
N THR A 806 -19.02 -19.30 -13.28
CA THR A 806 -18.22 -20.27 -12.54
C THR A 806 -18.59 -21.72 -12.88
N GLU A 807 -19.26 -21.98 -14.01
CA GLU A 807 -19.73 -23.34 -14.36
C GLU A 807 -18.59 -24.35 -14.51
N ALA A 808 -17.43 -23.91 -15.02
CA ALA A 808 -16.24 -24.74 -15.14
C ALA A 808 -15.49 -24.90 -13.80
N LEU A 809 -15.81 -24.09 -12.78
CA LEU A 809 -15.15 -24.12 -11.48
C LEU A 809 -15.60 -25.33 -10.65
N ASN A 810 -14.69 -26.29 -10.46
CA ASN A 810 -14.94 -27.42 -9.57
C ASN A 810 -14.08 -27.33 -8.31
N LEU A 811 -14.62 -26.68 -7.28
CA LEU A 811 -13.95 -26.57 -5.98
C LEU A 811 -13.80 -27.91 -5.25
N SER A 812 -14.49 -28.98 -5.67
CA SER A 812 -14.42 -30.30 -5.04
C SER A 812 -13.30 -31.20 -5.58
N LEU A 813 -12.63 -30.80 -6.67
CA LEU A 813 -11.54 -31.55 -7.26
C LEU A 813 -10.31 -30.66 -7.39
N LYS A 814 -9.14 -31.24 -7.13
CA LYS A 814 -7.86 -30.58 -7.41
C LYS A 814 -7.75 -30.29 -8.90
N GLY A 815 -7.41 -29.07 -9.27
CA GLY A 815 -7.33 -28.65 -10.67
C GLY A 815 -7.11 -27.15 -10.82
N VAL A 816 -7.07 -26.67 -12.06
CA VAL A 816 -7.08 -25.25 -12.42
C VAL A 816 -8.32 -25.02 -13.26
N TYR A 817 -9.14 -24.04 -12.90
CA TYR A 817 -10.46 -23.84 -13.48
C TYR A 817 -10.65 -22.39 -13.95
N PRO A 818 -11.13 -22.15 -15.17
CA PRO A 818 -11.43 -20.81 -15.63
C PRO A 818 -12.72 -20.27 -14.98
N VAL A 819 -12.74 -18.97 -14.69
CA VAL A 819 -13.89 -18.20 -14.27
C VAL A 819 -14.00 -16.97 -15.18
N VAL A 820 -15.18 -16.73 -15.73
CA VAL A 820 -15.40 -15.69 -16.75
C VAL A 820 -16.25 -14.57 -16.17
N VAL A 821 -15.79 -13.33 -16.26
CA VAL A 821 -16.50 -12.11 -15.86
C VAL A 821 -17.12 -11.46 -17.08
N THR A 822 -18.36 -11.01 -16.95
CA THR A 822 -19.14 -10.37 -18.02
C THR A 822 -19.79 -9.11 -17.47
N TYR A 823 -19.82 -8.02 -18.23
CA TYR A 823 -20.47 -6.77 -17.81
C TYR A 823 -21.21 -6.18 -19.00
N LYS A 824 -22.53 -5.94 -18.86
CA LYS A 824 -23.39 -5.43 -19.95
C LYS A 824 -23.13 -6.17 -21.28
N THR A 825 -22.66 -5.47 -22.30
CA THR A 825 -22.36 -6.00 -23.64
C THR A 825 -20.86 -6.07 -23.94
N PHE A 826 -19.99 -5.90 -22.94
CA PHE A 826 -18.54 -5.89 -23.11
C PHE A 826 -17.94 -7.30 -23.15
N GLU A 827 -16.74 -7.40 -23.76
CA GLU A 827 -16.00 -8.66 -23.90
C GLU A 827 -15.70 -9.31 -22.54
N PRO A 828 -15.88 -10.63 -22.39
CA PRO A 828 -15.68 -11.31 -21.11
C PRO A 828 -14.20 -11.46 -20.72
N VAL A 829 -13.86 -11.22 -19.45
CA VAL A 829 -12.51 -11.44 -18.90
C VAL A 829 -12.42 -12.81 -18.24
N THR A 830 -11.40 -13.61 -18.57
CA THR A 830 -11.19 -14.94 -17.95
C THR A 830 -10.04 -14.91 -16.94
N ILE A 831 -10.29 -15.43 -15.74
CA ILE A 831 -9.29 -15.66 -14.71
C ILE A 831 -9.23 -17.14 -14.33
N TYR A 832 -8.11 -17.60 -13.76
CA TYR A 832 -7.92 -19.01 -13.40
C TYR A 832 -7.90 -19.21 -11.88
N ILE A 833 -8.69 -20.19 -11.42
CA ILE A 833 -8.77 -20.59 -10.02
C ILE A 833 -8.14 -21.98 -9.85
N LYS A 834 -7.08 -22.07 -9.04
CA LYS A 834 -6.41 -23.33 -8.68
C LYS A 834 -6.97 -23.90 -7.39
N VAL A 835 -7.30 -25.19 -7.39
CA VAL A 835 -7.82 -25.93 -6.24
C VAL A 835 -6.79 -26.99 -5.86
N HIS A 836 -6.34 -26.97 -4.60
CA HIS A 836 -5.35 -27.91 -4.04
C HIS A 836 -5.98 -28.87 -3.03
N GLU A 837 -5.40 -30.07 -2.88
CA GLU A 837 -5.76 -30.97 -1.77
C GLU A 837 -5.15 -30.49 -0.45
N LYS A 838 -5.90 -30.66 0.64
CA LYS A 838 -5.41 -30.36 1.99
C LYS A 838 -4.25 -31.27 2.34
N ASP A 839 -3.19 -30.68 2.85
CA ASP A 839 -2.08 -31.46 3.40
C ASP A 839 -2.48 -31.99 4.79
N GLU A 840 -2.77 -33.29 4.86
CA GLU A 840 -3.20 -33.98 6.08
C GLU A 840 -2.03 -34.41 6.98
N SER A 841 -0.78 -34.11 6.62
CA SER A 841 0.42 -34.63 7.30
C SER A 841 0.65 -34.14 8.74
N ASN A 842 -0.21 -33.25 9.25
CA ASN A 842 -0.14 -32.62 10.59
C ASN A 842 1.30 -32.25 11.03
N PRO A 843 2.01 -31.45 10.22
CA PRO A 843 3.43 -31.18 10.40
C PRO A 843 3.68 -30.32 11.64
N THR A 844 4.88 -30.42 12.23
CA THR A 844 5.30 -29.49 13.30
C THR A 844 5.77 -28.15 12.75
N THR A 845 6.29 -28.13 11.52
CA THR A 845 6.76 -26.94 10.80
C THR A 845 6.37 -27.02 9.34
N VAL A 846 5.94 -25.90 8.75
CA VAL A 846 5.64 -25.75 7.32
C VAL A 846 6.53 -24.65 6.74
N ASN A 847 7.23 -24.96 5.65
CA ASN A 847 8.12 -24.01 4.98
C ASN A 847 7.52 -23.57 3.63
N LEU A 848 7.58 -22.28 3.38
CA LEU A 848 7.12 -21.63 2.15
C LEU A 848 8.24 -20.77 1.58
N THR A 849 8.29 -20.64 0.26
CA THR A 849 9.16 -19.71 -0.46
C THR A 849 8.30 -18.74 -1.25
N VAL A 850 8.60 -17.46 -1.16
CA VAL A 850 8.03 -16.40 -2.00
C VAL A 850 9.14 -15.86 -2.89
N ASP A 851 8.89 -15.86 -4.20
CA ASP A 851 9.82 -15.42 -5.24
C ASP A 851 9.03 -14.77 -6.36
N GLY A 852 9.05 -13.43 -6.42
CA GLY A 852 8.33 -12.68 -7.45
C GLY A 852 8.76 -12.96 -8.89
N SER A 853 9.94 -13.56 -9.11
CA SER A 853 10.43 -13.98 -10.42
C SER A 853 10.04 -15.42 -10.80
N TYR A 854 9.24 -16.08 -9.96
CA TYR A 854 8.84 -17.46 -10.20
C TYR A 854 7.86 -17.56 -11.38
N GLU A 855 8.29 -18.23 -12.45
CA GLU A 855 7.49 -18.45 -13.66
C GLU A 855 6.45 -19.58 -13.51
N GLY A 856 6.60 -20.45 -12.50
CA GLY A 856 5.65 -21.53 -12.23
C GLY A 856 4.34 -21.03 -11.61
N LEU A 857 3.48 -21.95 -11.17
CA LEU A 857 2.19 -21.59 -10.58
C LEU A 857 2.29 -21.49 -9.06
N ASP A 858 1.54 -20.59 -8.46
CA ASP A 858 1.46 -20.50 -6.99
C ASP A 858 1.11 -21.83 -6.34
N GLY A 859 1.81 -22.15 -5.25
CA GLY A 859 1.65 -23.38 -4.47
C GLY A 859 2.39 -24.60 -5.03
N ASP A 860 3.21 -24.43 -6.06
CA ASP A 860 4.06 -25.51 -6.58
C ASP A 860 5.16 -25.88 -5.57
N ILE A 861 5.51 -27.18 -5.48
CA ILE A 861 6.56 -27.64 -4.58
C ILE A 861 7.90 -27.56 -5.31
N VAL A 862 8.78 -26.67 -4.85
CA VAL A 862 10.13 -26.51 -5.36
C VAL A 862 11.10 -26.72 -4.20
N SER A 863 12.01 -27.68 -4.34
CA SER A 863 12.98 -28.03 -3.29
C SER A 863 12.32 -28.28 -1.93
N ASP A 864 11.24 -29.08 -1.93
CA ASP A 864 10.44 -29.46 -0.76
C ASP A 864 9.69 -28.31 -0.05
N ASN A 865 9.64 -27.11 -0.64
CA ASN A 865 8.87 -25.97 -0.14
C ASN A 865 7.74 -25.59 -1.09
N PHE A 866 6.59 -25.22 -0.54
CA PHE A 866 5.55 -24.56 -1.33
C PHE A 866 6.05 -23.19 -1.80
N THR A 867 6.03 -22.94 -3.11
CA THR A 867 6.58 -21.74 -3.74
C THR A 867 5.46 -20.88 -4.31
N PHE A 868 5.56 -19.57 -4.11
CA PHE A 868 4.56 -18.57 -4.50
C PHE A 868 5.25 -17.34 -5.09
N LYS A 869 4.55 -16.61 -5.94
CA LYS A 869 4.99 -15.32 -6.50
C LYS A 869 4.77 -14.16 -5.52
N THR A 870 3.73 -14.26 -4.69
CA THR A 870 3.28 -13.17 -3.81
C THR A 870 3.20 -13.61 -2.35
N VAL A 871 3.35 -12.65 -1.43
CA VAL A 871 3.22 -12.91 0.01
C VAL A 871 1.75 -13.19 0.36
N LYS A 872 0.82 -12.50 -0.31
CA LYS A 872 -0.62 -12.65 -0.11
C LYS A 872 -1.10 -14.05 -0.46
N SER A 873 -0.69 -14.63 -1.58
CA SER A 873 -1.13 -15.97 -1.97
C SER A 873 -0.56 -17.05 -1.02
N ALA A 874 0.69 -16.90 -0.60
CA ALA A 874 1.32 -17.77 0.39
C ALA A 874 0.61 -17.71 1.75
N HIS A 875 0.25 -16.52 2.23
CA HIS A 875 -0.52 -16.34 3.47
C HIS A 875 -1.92 -16.96 3.35
N GLN A 876 -2.60 -16.72 2.24
CA GLN A 876 -3.94 -17.26 1.99
C GLN A 876 -3.93 -18.79 1.94
N PHE A 877 -2.90 -19.39 1.34
CA PHE A 877 -2.70 -20.84 1.38
C PHE A 877 -2.64 -21.35 2.82
N LEU A 878 -1.84 -20.71 3.69
CA LEU A 878 -1.75 -21.07 5.11
C LEU A 878 -3.09 -20.95 5.86
N VAL A 879 -3.87 -19.90 5.59
CA VAL A 879 -5.23 -19.74 6.15
C VAL A 879 -6.10 -20.94 5.77
N ASN A 880 -6.02 -21.38 4.51
CA ASN A 880 -6.87 -22.45 4.02
C ASN A 880 -6.45 -23.83 4.54
N GLN A 881 -5.14 -24.08 4.65
CA GLN A 881 -4.63 -25.31 5.27
C GLN A 881 -5.12 -25.45 6.72
N ASN A 882 -5.31 -24.30 7.40
CA ASN A 882 -5.83 -24.24 8.76
C ASN A 882 -5.05 -25.18 9.69
N TYR A 883 -3.72 -25.15 9.57
CA TYR A 883 -2.84 -25.88 10.46
C TYR A 883 -3.09 -25.46 11.92
N ALA A 884 -2.93 -26.39 12.86
CA ALA A 884 -3.09 -26.08 14.27
C ALA A 884 -2.23 -24.87 14.68
N SER A 885 -2.71 -24.09 15.64
CA SER A 885 -2.03 -22.86 16.07
C SER A 885 -0.62 -23.14 16.60
N THR A 886 -0.34 -24.36 17.06
CA THR A 886 0.98 -24.82 17.54
C THR A 886 1.99 -25.07 16.42
N VAL A 887 1.55 -25.28 15.18
CA VAL A 887 2.44 -25.54 14.03
C VAL A 887 3.21 -24.26 13.71
N LYS A 888 4.53 -24.36 13.51
CA LYS A 888 5.35 -23.22 13.04
C LYS A 888 5.20 -23.07 11.53
N LYS A 889 4.98 -21.85 11.03
CA LYS A 889 4.93 -21.55 9.59
C LYS A 889 6.05 -20.59 9.27
N ILE A 890 6.98 -20.99 8.41
CA ILE A 890 8.15 -20.18 8.03
C ILE A 890 8.00 -19.83 6.56
N MET A 891 7.91 -18.53 6.27
CA MET A 891 7.81 -18.01 4.92
C MET A 891 9.10 -17.27 4.59
N TYR A 892 9.93 -17.89 3.74
CA TYR A 892 11.15 -17.29 3.22
C TYR A 892 10.82 -16.45 2.00
N ILE A 893 11.15 -15.17 2.00
CA ILE A 893 10.81 -14.19 0.97
C ILE A 893 12.10 -13.75 0.31
N LYS A 894 12.26 -14.03 -0.99
CA LYS A 894 13.42 -13.61 -1.76
C LYS A 894 13.43 -12.11 -2.01
N ASN A 895 14.59 -11.58 -2.37
CA ASN A 895 14.76 -10.18 -2.74
C ASN A 895 13.77 -9.77 -3.85
N GLY A 896 13.20 -8.57 -3.70
CA GLY A 896 12.17 -8.05 -4.58
C GLY A 896 11.32 -6.99 -3.88
N ILE A 897 10.60 -6.20 -4.68
CA ILE A 897 9.59 -5.25 -4.19
C ILE A 897 8.22 -5.90 -4.37
N TYR A 898 7.61 -6.32 -3.27
CA TYR A 898 6.29 -6.94 -3.23
C TYR A 898 5.26 -5.87 -2.90
N ARG A 899 4.67 -5.29 -3.95
CA ARG A 899 3.68 -4.21 -3.81
C ARG A 899 2.28 -4.76 -3.56
N GLU A 900 2.00 -5.10 -2.31
CA GLU A 900 0.80 -5.83 -1.90
C GLU A 900 0.22 -5.26 -0.59
N LYS A 901 -1.12 -5.16 -0.50
CA LYS A 901 -1.79 -4.85 0.76
C LYS A 901 -2.11 -6.13 1.53
N LEU A 902 -1.48 -6.33 2.68
CA LEU A 902 -1.50 -7.62 3.40
C LEU A 902 -2.31 -7.56 4.69
N THR A 903 -3.12 -8.59 4.94
CA THR A 903 -3.79 -8.79 6.24
C THR A 903 -3.43 -10.16 6.81
N ILE A 904 -2.57 -10.17 7.82
CA ILE A 904 -2.04 -11.38 8.44
C ILE A 904 -2.94 -11.84 9.59
N THR A 905 -3.51 -13.03 9.46
CA THR A 905 -4.44 -13.64 10.44
C THR A 905 -3.97 -14.97 11.02
N VAL A 906 -2.87 -15.53 10.51
CA VAL A 906 -2.39 -16.89 10.83
C VAL A 906 -1.45 -16.84 12.05
N PRO A 907 -1.70 -17.63 13.12
CA PRO A 907 -0.82 -17.69 14.29
C PRO A 907 0.44 -18.51 14.02
N ASN A 908 1.51 -18.23 14.79
CA ASN A 908 2.83 -18.83 14.68
C ASN A 908 3.43 -18.73 13.26
N LEU A 909 3.22 -17.60 12.59
CA LEU A 909 3.82 -17.29 11.29
C LEU A 909 5.09 -16.47 11.47
N THR A 910 6.18 -16.89 10.84
CA THR A 910 7.45 -16.19 10.76
C THR A 910 7.72 -15.79 9.31
N LEU A 911 7.85 -14.48 9.05
CA LEU A 911 8.36 -13.96 7.78
C LEU A 911 9.87 -13.80 7.86
N VAL A 912 10.60 -14.33 6.89
CA VAL A 912 12.06 -14.27 6.81
C VAL A 912 12.43 -13.69 5.46
N GLY A 913 12.92 -12.44 5.41
CA GLY A 913 13.47 -11.90 4.18
C GLY A 913 14.86 -12.43 3.91
N GLU A 914 15.21 -12.53 2.62
CA GLU A 914 16.56 -12.86 2.16
C GLU A 914 17.56 -11.76 2.54
N ASP A 915 17.13 -10.51 2.45
CA ASP A 915 17.90 -9.34 2.81
C ASP A 915 17.02 -8.21 3.37
N ARG A 916 17.49 -7.59 4.45
CA ARG A 916 16.80 -6.51 5.15
C ARG A 916 16.43 -5.34 4.24
N ASP A 917 17.28 -4.95 3.30
CA ASP A 917 17.07 -3.77 2.45
C ASP A 917 16.47 -4.10 1.09
N LEU A 918 16.67 -5.32 0.58
CA LEU A 918 16.23 -5.73 -0.75
C LEU A 918 14.93 -6.55 -0.77
N THR A 919 14.51 -7.09 0.37
CA THR A 919 13.20 -7.74 0.51
C THR A 919 12.20 -6.73 1.06
N VAL A 920 11.43 -6.08 0.18
CA VAL A 920 10.56 -4.94 0.52
C VAL A 920 9.09 -5.32 0.35
N LEU A 921 8.33 -5.25 1.44
CA LEU A 921 6.87 -5.37 1.42
C LEU A 921 6.26 -3.97 1.49
N THR A 922 5.57 -3.54 0.44
CA THR A 922 5.11 -2.14 0.31
C THR A 922 3.69 -2.00 -0.22
N TYR A 923 3.02 -0.92 0.17
CA TYR A 923 1.80 -0.45 -0.47
C TYR A 923 1.60 1.03 -0.16
N GLY A 924 1.35 1.84 -1.19
CA GLY A 924 1.18 3.29 -1.03
C GLY A 924 -0.28 3.64 -0.79
N ALA A 925 -0.59 4.04 0.44
CA ALA A 925 -1.90 4.58 0.79
C ALA A 925 -1.78 5.60 1.93
N ALA A 926 -2.54 6.68 1.81
CA ALA A 926 -2.76 7.63 2.90
C ALA A 926 -4.19 7.54 3.41
N SER A 927 -4.43 8.04 4.62
CA SER A 927 -5.73 8.02 5.28
C SER A 927 -6.85 8.62 4.43
N SER A 928 -6.65 9.80 3.84
CA SER A 928 -7.63 10.45 2.95
C SER A 928 -7.55 10.01 1.49
N MET A 929 -6.71 9.04 1.16
CA MET A 929 -6.76 8.39 -0.15
C MET A 929 -8.02 7.51 -0.19
N LEU A 930 -8.76 7.58 -1.29
CA LEU A 930 -9.96 6.76 -1.47
C LEU A 930 -9.57 5.31 -1.77
N GLN A 931 -10.29 4.40 -1.14
CA GLN A 931 -10.31 3.00 -1.53
C GLN A 931 -10.98 2.84 -2.89
N PRO A 932 -10.75 1.68 -3.54
CA PRO A 932 -11.58 1.17 -4.61
C PRO A 932 -13.10 1.37 -4.41
N THR A 933 -13.59 1.22 -3.19
CA THR A 933 -15.01 1.34 -2.83
C THR A 933 -15.53 2.78 -2.70
N GLY A 934 -14.69 3.79 -2.95
CA GLY A 934 -15.02 5.22 -2.81
C GLY A 934 -14.99 5.74 -1.37
N ILE A 935 -14.60 4.93 -0.39
CA ILE A 935 -14.47 5.32 1.01
C ILE A 935 -12.98 5.57 1.32
N GLU A 936 -12.65 6.61 2.08
CA GLU A 936 -11.28 6.83 2.57
C GLU A 936 -10.70 5.57 3.26
N TRP A 937 -9.41 5.30 3.06
CA TRP A 937 -8.73 4.22 3.80
C TRP A 937 -8.78 4.43 5.32
N GLY A 938 -8.75 5.69 5.77
CA GLY A 938 -8.50 6.05 7.16
C GLY A 938 -7.11 5.63 7.62
N THR A 939 -6.66 6.11 8.78
CA THR A 939 -5.30 5.83 9.27
C THR A 939 -4.99 4.33 9.34
N GLN A 940 -5.87 3.53 9.95
CA GLN A 940 -5.62 2.08 10.05
C GLN A 940 -5.72 1.38 8.69
N GLY A 941 -6.69 1.75 7.84
CA GLY A 941 -6.84 1.15 6.52
C GLY A 941 -5.71 1.56 5.57
N SER A 942 -4.97 2.64 5.85
CA SER A 942 -3.78 3.03 5.08
C SER A 942 -2.62 2.04 5.21
N ALA A 943 -2.65 1.16 6.23
CA ALA A 943 -1.57 0.19 6.50
C ALA A 943 -1.20 -0.66 5.28
N SER A 944 0.09 -0.74 4.95
CA SER A 944 0.60 -1.70 3.96
C SER A 944 0.40 -3.13 4.47
N ILE A 945 0.72 -3.37 5.74
CA ILE A 945 0.53 -4.66 6.41
C ILE A 945 -0.29 -4.50 7.69
N SER A 946 -1.36 -5.28 7.79
CA SER A 946 -2.22 -5.39 8.98
C SER A 946 -2.07 -6.74 9.65
N ILE A 947 -1.42 -6.81 10.81
CA ILE A 947 -1.35 -8.02 11.63
C ILE A 947 -2.54 -8.03 12.58
N LYS A 948 -3.45 -8.99 12.42
CA LYS A 948 -4.68 -9.11 13.22
C LYS A 948 -4.43 -9.83 14.53
N SER A 949 -5.31 -9.59 15.51
CA SER A 949 -5.21 -10.18 16.85
C SER A 949 -5.21 -11.72 16.88
N SER A 950 -5.69 -12.38 15.82
CA SER A 950 -5.65 -13.84 15.67
C SER A 950 -4.25 -14.38 15.32
N ALA A 951 -3.35 -13.54 14.82
CA ALA A 951 -1.99 -13.92 14.42
C ALA A 951 -1.02 -13.90 15.61
N THR A 952 -1.39 -14.51 16.73
CA THR A 952 -0.54 -14.58 17.94
C THR A 952 0.79 -15.27 17.65
N ASN A 953 1.88 -14.84 18.29
CA ASN A 953 3.24 -15.29 18.00
C ASN A 953 3.66 -15.09 16.54
N PHE A 954 3.19 -14.00 15.92
CA PHE A 954 3.74 -13.57 14.64
C PHE A 954 5.18 -13.09 14.84
N ASN A 955 6.05 -13.39 13.88
CA ASN A 955 7.43 -12.94 13.87
C ASN A 955 7.84 -12.45 12.48
N ALA A 956 8.75 -11.48 12.42
CA ALA A 956 9.39 -11.08 11.16
C ALA A 956 10.86 -10.75 11.35
N THR A 957 11.68 -11.15 10.38
CA THR A 957 13.11 -10.86 10.38
C THR A 957 13.69 -10.55 9.01
N ASN A 958 14.73 -9.69 9.00
CA ASN A 958 15.60 -9.43 7.85
C ASN A 958 14.84 -9.00 6.57
N LEU A 959 13.90 -8.07 6.72
CA LEU A 959 13.11 -7.49 5.61
C LEU A 959 12.74 -6.01 5.88
N THR A 960 12.20 -5.34 4.87
CA THR A 960 11.64 -3.98 4.96
C THR A 960 10.12 -4.00 4.81
N ILE A 961 9.42 -3.26 5.67
CA ILE A 961 7.98 -2.98 5.58
C ILE A 961 7.82 -1.48 5.36
N GLN A 962 7.17 -1.10 4.26
CA GLN A 962 7.13 0.28 3.79
C GLN A 962 5.72 0.73 3.43
N ASN A 963 5.40 1.99 3.71
CA ASN A 963 4.34 2.70 2.99
C ASN A 963 5.03 3.69 2.04
N ASP A 964 4.87 3.46 0.73
CA ASP A 964 5.55 4.24 -0.33
C ASP A 964 4.72 5.42 -0.83
N PHE A 965 3.68 5.84 -0.08
CA PHE A 965 2.94 7.07 -0.36
C PHE A 965 3.86 8.30 -0.38
N ASP A 966 3.84 9.06 -1.48
CA ASP A 966 4.62 10.30 -1.65
C ASP A 966 4.02 11.44 -0.80
N TYR A 967 4.39 11.44 0.48
CA TYR A 967 3.94 12.40 1.48
C TYR A 967 4.26 13.86 1.11
N ASN A 968 5.38 14.10 0.43
CA ASN A 968 5.89 15.44 0.11
C ASN A 968 5.27 16.04 -1.14
N LYS A 969 4.93 15.23 -2.15
CA LYS A 969 4.25 15.70 -3.38
C LYS A 969 2.73 15.66 -3.32
N SER A 970 2.16 15.10 -2.26
CA SER A 970 0.70 14.98 -2.12
C SER A 970 0.02 16.27 -1.65
N ASN A 971 -1.16 16.56 -2.19
CA ASN A 971 -2.07 17.63 -1.73
C ASN A 971 -3.23 17.09 -0.85
N LEU A 972 -3.17 15.84 -0.37
CA LEU A 972 -4.23 15.26 0.47
C LEU A 972 -4.37 15.98 1.81
N ALA A 973 -5.62 16.13 2.27
CA ALA A 973 -5.95 16.80 3.53
C ALA A 973 -5.39 16.05 4.76
N ASN A 974 -5.52 14.72 4.78
CA ASN A 974 -4.92 13.85 5.79
C ASN A 974 -3.92 12.90 5.12
N LYS A 975 -2.69 12.87 5.64
CA LYS A 975 -1.52 12.23 5.00
C LYS A 975 -0.92 11.09 5.82
N GLN A 976 -1.62 10.60 6.84
CA GLN A 976 -1.19 9.44 7.64
C GLN A 976 -1.07 8.23 6.72
N GLY A 977 0.11 7.62 6.65
CA GLY A 977 0.42 6.49 5.80
C GLY A 977 1.14 5.42 6.61
N VAL A 978 0.37 4.44 7.10
CA VAL A 978 0.88 3.40 7.98
C VAL A 978 1.63 2.35 7.16
N ALA A 979 2.86 1.99 7.56
CA ALA A 979 3.58 0.85 6.99
C ALA A 979 3.09 -0.46 7.62
N LEU A 980 2.95 -0.49 8.95
CA LEU A 980 2.46 -1.66 9.67
C LEU A 980 1.52 -1.28 10.82
N VAL A 981 0.40 -1.99 10.93
CA VAL A 981 -0.43 -2.03 12.15
C VAL A 981 -0.35 -3.41 12.81
N ASN A 982 -0.01 -3.43 14.11
CA ASN A 982 0.01 -4.65 14.90
C ASN A 982 -1.15 -4.71 15.91
N GLU A 983 -1.98 -5.73 15.76
CA GLU A 983 -3.06 -6.08 16.69
C GLU A 983 -2.82 -7.39 17.45
N ALA A 984 -1.75 -8.14 17.11
CA ALA A 984 -1.43 -9.44 17.68
C ALA A 984 -0.63 -9.35 18.99
N ASP A 985 -0.80 -10.36 19.83
CA ASP A 985 -0.04 -10.56 21.07
C ASP A 985 1.17 -11.48 20.83
N GLN A 986 2.22 -11.26 21.62
CA GLN A 986 3.46 -12.04 21.62
C GLN A 986 4.26 -11.92 20.32
N VAL A 987 4.41 -10.70 19.79
CA VAL A 987 5.04 -10.46 18.49
C VAL A 987 6.50 -10.05 18.65
N VAL A 988 7.40 -10.62 17.84
CA VAL A 988 8.81 -10.20 17.76
C VAL A 988 9.18 -9.75 16.35
N PHE A 989 9.74 -8.55 16.25
CA PHE A 989 10.39 -8.03 15.05
C PHE A 989 11.89 -7.92 15.30
N TYR A 990 12.70 -8.57 14.47
CA TYR A 990 14.16 -8.57 14.59
C TYR A 990 14.81 -8.17 13.26
N ARG A 991 15.70 -7.17 13.21
CA ARG A 991 16.34 -6.74 11.94
C ARG A 991 15.34 -6.38 10.84
N VAL A 992 14.30 -5.63 11.21
CA VAL A 992 13.26 -5.15 10.29
C VAL A 992 13.38 -3.64 10.09
N ASN A 993 13.23 -3.17 8.86
CA ASN A 993 13.04 -1.75 8.57
C ASN A 993 11.54 -1.42 8.50
N PHE A 994 11.13 -0.34 9.15
CA PHE A 994 9.79 0.25 9.01
C PHE A 994 9.94 1.64 8.38
N LYS A 995 9.45 1.81 7.15
CA LYS A 995 9.65 3.01 6.34
C LYS A 995 8.33 3.70 6.01
N GLY A 996 8.28 5.01 6.23
CA GLY A 996 7.09 5.84 6.02
C GLY A 996 7.34 7.27 6.48
N TYR A 997 6.30 8.11 6.45
CA TYR A 997 6.37 9.51 6.88
C TYR A 997 5.53 9.73 8.14
N GLN A 998 4.27 10.14 7.99
CA GLN A 998 3.37 10.33 9.11
C GLN A 998 2.71 9.00 9.45
N ASP A 999 2.68 8.64 10.74
CA ASP A 999 2.05 7.44 11.28
C ASP A 999 2.67 6.10 10.77
N THR A 1000 4.00 6.03 10.58
CA THR A 1000 4.69 4.84 10.01
C THR A 1000 4.34 3.51 10.71
N LEU A 1001 4.43 3.42 12.04
CA LEU A 1001 4.22 2.19 12.80
C LEU A 1001 3.06 2.34 13.79
N TYR A 1002 1.96 1.67 13.51
CA TYR A 1002 0.80 1.58 14.41
C TYR A 1002 0.95 0.37 15.35
N ALA A 1003 1.76 0.51 16.41
CA ALA A 1003 1.95 -0.46 17.49
C ALA A 1003 0.72 -0.56 18.41
N LYS A 1004 -0.43 -0.93 17.84
CA LYS A 1004 -1.77 -0.66 18.39
C LYS A 1004 -2.06 -1.37 19.71
N GLN A 1005 -1.88 -2.69 19.76
CA GLN A 1005 -2.27 -3.53 20.90
C GLN A 1005 -1.47 -4.84 20.94
N GLY A 1006 -1.61 -5.62 22.04
CA GLY A 1006 -0.84 -6.84 22.28
C GLY A 1006 0.61 -6.55 22.70
N ARG A 1007 1.29 -7.56 23.25
CA ARG A 1007 2.70 -7.48 23.64
C ARG A 1007 3.59 -7.58 22.41
N GLN A 1008 4.47 -6.60 22.25
CA GLN A 1008 5.29 -6.43 21.06
C GLN A 1008 6.74 -6.14 21.45
N TYR A 1009 7.67 -6.85 20.84
CA TYR A 1009 9.10 -6.65 21.03
C TYR A 1009 9.77 -6.33 19.69
N TYR A 1010 10.43 -5.18 19.63
CA TYR A 1010 11.17 -4.69 18.47
C TYR A 1010 12.64 -4.62 18.84
N TYR A 1011 13.47 -5.45 18.20
CA TYR A 1011 14.90 -5.59 18.52
C TYR A 1011 15.75 -5.40 17.27
N ASP A 1012 16.78 -4.55 17.34
CA ASP A 1012 17.66 -4.23 16.19
C ASP A 1012 16.84 -3.81 14.94
N VAL A 1013 15.81 -2.99 15.13
CA VAL A 1013 14.99 -2.47 14.04
C VAL A 1013 15.45 -1.09 13.60
N TYR A 1014 15.01 -0.66 12.42
CA TYR A 1014 15.12 0.72 11.96
C TYR A 1014 13.71 1.24 11.70
N ILE A 1015 13.38 2.41 12.25
CA ILE A 1015 12.06 3.04 12.07
C ILE A 1015 12.29 4.48 11.65
N GLU A 1016 11.68 4.90 10.53
CA GLU A 1016 11.73 6.29 10.07
C GLU A 1016 10.34 6.94 9.94
N GLY A 1017 10.30 8.26 10.13
CA GLY A 1017 9.10 9.06 9.88
C GLY A 1017 9.20 10.51 10.36
N VAL A 1018 8.07 11.22 10.33
CA VAL A 1018 7.99 12.67 10.65
C VAL A 1018 7.08 12.99 11.84
N VAL A 1019 5.81 12.58 11.80
CA VAL A 1019 4.79 12.95 12.79
C VAL A 1019 4.15 11.66 13.30
N ASP A 1020 4.14 11.50 14.62
CA ASP A 1020 3.52 10.37 15.33
C ASP A 1020 3.91 9.01 14.73
N PHE A 1021 5.13 8.91 14.21
CA PHE A 1021 5.49 7.79 13.36
C PHE A 1021 5.65 6.45 14.11
N ILE A 1022 5.57 6.47 15.44
CA ILE A 1022 5.31 5.31 16.29
C ILE A 1022 4.09 5.59 17.15
N PHE A 1023 2.96 4.93 16.90
CA PHE A 1023 1.73 5.26 17.59
C PHE A 1023 0.81 4.09 17.95
N GLY A 1024 -0.12 4.31 18.89
CA GLY A 1024 -1.24 3.39 19.04
C GLY A 1024 -2.13 3.48 20.27
N ASN A 1025 -2.86 2.38 20.56
CA ASN A 1025 -3.96 2.34 21.54
C ASN A 1025 -3.53 1.78 22.91
N GLY A 1026 -2.25 1.92 23.26
CA GLY A 1026 -1.76 1.57 24.60
C GLY A 1026 -1.40 0.09 24.83
N GLY A 1027 -1.20 -0.70 23.77
CA GLY A 1027 -0.54 -2.01 23.90
C GLY A 1027 0.91 -1.87 24.38
N PRO A 1028 1.44 -2.80 25.20
CA PRO A 1028 2.82 -2.74 25.65
C PRO A 1028 3.78 -3.07 24.49
N ALA A 1029 4.58 -2.08 24.09
CA ALA A 1029 5.60 -2.22 23.05
C ALA A 1029 6.98 -1.85 23.60
N PHE A 1030 7.95 -2.75 23.41
CA PHE A 1030 9.31 -2.61 23.88
C PHE A 1030 10.25 -2.50 22.66
N PHE A 1031 10.94 -1.38 22.53
CA PHE A 1031 11.89 -1.08 21.47
C PHE A 1031 13.30 -1.09 22.02
N GLU A 1032 14.16 -1.95 21.51
CA GLU A 1032 15.49 -2.21 22.06
C GLU A 1032 16.58 -2.24 20.99
N SER A 1033 17.73 -1.63 21.31
CA SER A 1033 18.92 -1.65 20.44
C SER A 1033 18.63 -1.26 18.98
N SER A 1034 17.68 -0.34 18.77
CA SER A 1034 17.17 0.03 17.46
C SER A 1034 17.60 1.43 17.05
N GLU A 1035 17.51 1.73 15.76
CA GLU A 1035 17.66 3.08 15.22
C GLU A 1035 16.28 3.69 14.93
N ILE A 1036 16.04 4.89 15.48
CA ILE A 1036 14.80 5.63 15.29
C ILE A 1036 15.14 6.95 14.60
N LYS A 1037 14.81 7.07 13.31
CA LYS A 1037 15.28 8.17 12.46
C LYS A 1037 14.16 9.15 12.11
N SER A 1038 14.35 10.42 12.49
CA SER A 1038 13.45 11.51 12.09
C SER A 1038 13.77 11.97 10.67
N LEU A 1039 12.77 12.03 9.78
CA LEU A 1039 12.92 12.52 8.40
C LEU A 1039 12.72 14.04 8.31
N ALA A 1040 13.23 14.65 7.23
CA ALA A 1040 13.25 16.10 7.03
C ALA A 1040 11.84 16.73 7.08
N ARG A 1041 11.60 17.53 8.12
CA ARG A 1041 10.41 18.38 8.31
C ARG A 1041 10.75 19.49 9.30
N SER A 1042 10.07 20.63 9.20
CA SER A 1042 10.29 21.78 10.11
C SER A 1042 10.03 21.46 11.59
N THR A 1043 9.14 20.52 11.87
CA THR A 1043 8.85 19.96 13.20
C THR A 1043 8.49 18.49 13.08
N GLY A 1044 8.73 17.70 14.13
CA GLY A 1044 8.40 16.28 14.15
C GLY A 1044 7.97 15.80 15.53
N VAL A 1045 7.36 14.62 15.57
CA VAL A 1045 6.97 13.93 16.81
C VAL A 1045 7.24 12.44 16.63
N ILE A 1046 8.01 11.85 17.55
CA ILE A 1046 8.40 10.44 17.44
C ILE A 1046 7.22 9.53 17.81
N ALA A 1047 6.73 9.66 19.05
CA ALA A 1047 5.79 8.69 19.58
C ALA A 1047 4.51 9.30 20.15
N THR A 1048 3.39 8.62 19.96
CA THR A 1048 2.13 8.96 20.64
C THR A 1048 1.31 7.71 20.95
N ASN A 1049 0.61 7.67 22.09
CA ASN A 1049 -0.39 6.64 22.31
C ASN A 1049 -1.56 7.15 23.13
N LYS A 1050 -2.69 6.44 23.08
CA LYS A 1050 -3.86 6.73 23.91
C LYS A 1050 -3.67 6.30 25.36
N GLY A 1051 -2.75 5.38 25.62
CA GLY A 1051 -2.84 4.55 26.82
C GLY A 1051 -4.14 3.74 26.83
N TYR A 1052 -4.56 3.26 28.00
CA TYR A 1052 -5.71 2.36 28.14
C TYR A 1052 -6.85 3.06 28.89
N ASN A 1053 -8.06 3.11 28.32
CA ASN A 1053 -9.20 3.83 28.91
C ASN A 1053 -9.67 3.16 30.22
N THR A 1054 -9.56 3.89 31.33
CA THR A 1054 -9.64 3.42 32.71
C THR A 1054 -11.05 3.10 33.26
N SER A 1055 -12.05 2.88 32.40
CA SER A 1055 -13.45 2.69 32.85
C SER A 1055 -13.76 1.34 33.52
N SER A 1056 -12.85 0.38 33.45
CA SER A 1056 -12.90 -0.86 34.24
C SER A 1056 -11.59 -1.02 35.01
N SER A 1057 -11.66 -1.04 36.33
CA SER A 1057 -10.52 -1.26 37.22
C SER A 1057 -9.81 -2.59 36.93
N GLN A 1058 -8.73 -2.55 36.13
CA GLN A 1058 -7.62 -3.52 36.01
C GLN A 1058 -6.67 -3.01 34.90
N LEU A 1059 -5.71 -2.14 35.25
CA LEU A 1059 -5.00 -1.27 34.29
C LEU A 1059 -3.69 -1.86 33.76
N LEU A 1060 -3.38 -1.61 32.49
CA LEU A 1060 -2.03 -1.76 31.94
C LEU A 1060 -1.06 -0.72 32.54
N THR A 1061 0.02 -1.17 33.18
CA THR A 1061 1.01 -0.26 33.83
C THR A 1061 1.97 0.39 32.83
N TYR A 1062 2.30 -0.30 31.74
CA TYR A 1062 3.33 0.14 30.79
C TYR A 1062 2.74 0.36 29.40
N GLY A 1063 3.14 1.46 28.75
CA GLY A 1063 2.79 1.76 27.36
C GLY A 1063 3.96 1.42 26.45
N TYR A 1064 4.64 2.43 25.92
CA TYR A 1064 5.84 2.23 25.09
C TYR A 1064 7.12 2.44 25.88
N VAL A 1065 8.10 1.55 25.68
CA VAL A 1065 9.44 1.65 26.25
C VAL A 1065 10.47 1.66 25.14
N PHE A 1066 11.26 2.73 25.10
CA PHE A 1066 12.45 2.84 24.28
C PHE A 1066 13.66 2.63 25.18
N TYR A 1067 14.35 1.51 24.99
CA TYR A 1067 15.52 1.12 25.75
C TYR A 1067 16.76 0.95 24.85
N GLN A 1068 17.86 1.65 25.15
CA GLN A 1068 19.13 1.50 24.41
C GLN A 1068 19.02 1.71 22.90
N ASN A 1069 18.14 2.61 22.46
CA ASN A 1069 18.01 2.97 21.06
C ASN A 1069 18.89 4.18 20.72
N THR A 1070 19.19 4.33 19.44
CA THR A 1070 19.83 5.53 18.88
C THR A 1070 18.81 6.32 18.09
N PHE A 1071 18.63 7.59 18.46
CA PHE A 1071 17.72 8.50 17.78
C PHE A 1071 18.53 9.37 16.83
N THR A 1072 18.35 9.16 15.53
CA THR A 1072 19.06 9.83 14.44
C THR A 1072 18.11 10.72 13.64
N PHE A 1073 18.64 11.46 12.68
CA PHE A 1073 17.85 12.33 11.83
C PHE A 1073 18.42 12.40 10.42
N GLU A 1074 17.55 12.66 9.46
CA GLU A 1074 17.89 12.96 8.07
C GLU A 1074 18.45 14.39 7.94
N GLU A 1075 19.31 14.61 6.94
CA GLU A 1075 19.76 15.95 6.57
C GLU A 1075 18.55 16.85 6.28
N GLY A 1076 18.54 18.06 6.87
CA GLY A 1076 17.42 19.00 6.76
C GLY A 1076 16.46 19.03 7.96
N VAL A 1077 16.56 18.09 8.91
CA VAL A 1077 15.85 18.21 10.20
C VAL A 1077 16.51 19.29 11.07
N PRO A 1078 15.80 20.36 11.49
CA PRO A 1078 16.41 21.39 12.32
C PRO A 1078 16.77 20.89 13.73
N THR A 1079 17.85 21.40 14.29
CA THR A 1079 18.24 21.17 15.70
C THR A 1079 17.08 21.53 16.65
N GLY A 1080 16.80 20.67 17.62
CA GLY A 1080 15.76 20.89 18.62
C GLY A 1080 14.32 20.99 18.10
N SER A 1081 14.01 20.43 16.92
CA SER A 1081 12.70 20.54 16.29
C SER A 1081 11.77 19.34 16.47
N VAL A 1082 12.28 18.21 16.96
CA VAL A 1082 11.52 16.95 17.08
C VAL A 1082 11.21 16.64 18.54
N ASP A 1083 9.94 16.48 18.87
CA ASP A 1083 9.51 16.06 20.19
C ASP A 1083 9.57 14.52 20.34
N LEU A 1084 10.01 14.05 21.50
CA LEU A 1084 9.96 12.65 21.93
C LEU A 1084 8.55 12.07 21.87
N GLY A 1085 7.52 12.90 22.10
CA GLY A 1085 6.15 12.46 21.93
C GLY A 1085 5.08 13.45 22.39
N ARG A 1086 3.82 13.04 22.20
CA ARG A 1086 2.63 13.78 22.66
C ARG A 1086 1.51 12.85 23.10
N PRO A 1087 0.63 13.25 24.03
CA PRO A 1087 -0.40 12.35 24.56
C PRO A 1087 -1.65 12.36 23.68
N TRP A 1088 -1.87 11.31 22.88
CA TRP A 1088 -3.09 11.18 22.07
C TRP A 1088 -4.35 11.16 22.93
N ASP A 1089 -4.26 10.59 24.12
CA ASP A 1089 -5.31 10.62 25.14
C ASP A 1089 -4.69 10.76 26.55
N LYS A 1090 -5.52 11.05 27.55
CA LYS A 1090 -5.11 11.38 28.92
C LYS A 1090 -4.26 10.29 29.62
N ASP A 1091 -4.40 9.04 29.22
CA ASP A 1091 -3.76 7.89 29.85
C ASP A 1091 -2.44 7.47 29.16
N ALA A 1092 -1.98 8.28 28.19
CA ALA A 1092 -0.77 8.04 27.41
C ALA A 1092 0.46 7.73 28.28
N ALA A 1093 1.27 6.76 27.86
CA ALA A 1093 2.43 6.27 28.62
C ALA A 1093 3.60 5.92 27.70
N ILE A 1094 4.72 6.61 27.89
CA ILE A 1094 5.94 6.44 27.08
C ILE A 1094 7.16 6.65 27.98
N ALA A 1095 8.15 5.76 27.92
CA ALA A 1095 9.39 5.89 28.65
C ALA A 1095 10.60 5.79 27.71
N TYR A 1096 11.55 6.72 27.85
CA TYR A 1096 12.85 6.70 27.17
C TYR A 1096 13.96 6.45 28.20
N ILE A 1097 14.58 5.27 28.14
CA ILE A 1097 15.55 4.78 29.10
C ILE A 1097 16.88 4.41 28.41
N ASP A 1098 17.99 4.97 28.87
CA ASP A 1098 19.35 4.63 28.41
C ASP A 1098 19.55 4.78 26.88
N ASN A 1099 18.82 5.71 26.24
CA ASN A 1099 18.93 5.95 24.80
C ASN A 1099 19.99 6.99 24.47
N THR A 1100 20.51 6.96 23.25
CA THR A 1100 21.32 8.03 22.67
C THR A 1100 20.42 8.96 21.86
N LEU A 1101 20.29 10.21 22.29
CA LEU A 1101 19.48 11.26 21.67
C LEU A 1101 20.39 12.26 20.96
N ASP A 1102 20.19 12.45 19.67
CA ASP A 1102 20.93 13.44 18.89
C ASP A 1102 20.29 14.85 18.98
N VAL A 1103 20.97 15.85 18.43
CA VAL A 1103 20.70 17.29 18.60
C VAL A 1103 19.36 17.76 18.05
N HIS A 1104 18.70 16.97 17.19
CA HIS A 1104 17.38 17.27 16.65
C HIS A 1104 16.26 17.18 17.70
N ILE A 1105 16.49 16.47 18.81
CA ILE A 1105 15.50 16.32 19.88
C ILE A 1105 15.27 17.66 20.60
N ASN A 1106 14.02 18.07 20.67
CA ASN A 1106 13.60 19.32 21.30
C ASN A 1106 13.87 19.28 22.82
N PRO A 1107 14.54 20.29 23.40
CA PRO A 1107 14.75 20.36 24.86
C PRO A 1107 13.47 20.36 25.72
N ARG A 1108 12.31 20.72 25.13
CA ARG A 1108 11.02 20.56 25.82
C ARG A 1108 10.59 19.11 25.95
N GLY A 1109 11.05 18.25 25.04
CA GLY A 1109 10.82 16.81 24.96
C GLY A 1109 9.45 16.43 24.48
N TRP A 1110 8.41 16.94 25.13
CA TRP A 1110 7.05 16.46 24.95
C TRP A 1110 6.12 17.63 24.63
N THR A 1111 5.19 17.42 23.69
CA THR A 1111 4.24 18.45 23.26
C THR A 1111 2.79 18.03 23.51
N GLU A 1112 1.86 18.97 23.40
CA GLU A 1112 0.43 18.73 23.57
C GLU A 1112 -0.22 18.13 22.31
N MET A 1113 -1.35 17.44 22.50
CA MET A 1113 -2.20 16.96 21.40
C MET A 1113 -3.66 17.07 21.81
N SER A 1114 -4.48 17.74 21.00
CA SER A 1114 -5.93 17.86 21.20
C SER A 1114 -6.34 18.30 22.62
N GLY A 1115 -5.55 19.18 23.25
CA GLY A 1115 -5.77 19.68 24.62
C GLY A 1115 -5.24 18.77 25.75
N ASN A 1116 -4.70 17.59 25.44
CA ASN A 1116 -4.03 16.73 26.41
C ASN A 1116 -2.62 17.28 26.70
N ASN A 1117 -2.38 17.63 27.96
CA ASN A 1117 -1.11 18.19 28.40
C ASN A 1117 -0.11 17.05 28.74
N PRO A 1118 1.13 17.08 28.22
CA PRO A 1118 2.14 16.05 28.50
C PRO A 1118 2.49 15.92 29.99
N LEU A 1119 2.33 16.98 30.79
CA LEU A 1119 2.57 16.94 32.24
C LEU A 1119 1.57 16.03 32.98
N ASN A 1120 0.38 15.83 32.41
CA ASN A 1120 -0.65 14.95 32.97
C ASN A 1120 -0.48 13.50 32.49
N ALA A 1121 0.30 13.26 31.44
CA ALA A 1121 0.58 11.93 30.91
C ALA A 1121 1.69 11.21 31.69
N ARG A 1122 1.87 9.91 31.42
CA ARG A 1122 2.92 9.06 31.98
C ARG A 1122 4.16 9.06 31.09
N PHE A 1123 4.77 10.22 30.92
CA PHE A 1123 5.96 10.43 30.09
C PHE A 1123 7.22 10.48 30.94
N PHE A 1124 8.11 9.53 30.70
CA PHE A 1124 9.22 9.22 31.57
C PHE A 1124 10.56 9.18 30.82
N GLU A 1125 11.60 9.59 31.52
CA GLU A 1125 12.98 9.56 31.04
C GLU A 1125 13.90 8.97 32.12
N TYR A 1126 14.96 8.29 31.71
CA TYR A 1126 16.01 7.82 32.62
C TYR A 1126 17.35 7.62 31.89
N GLN A 1127 18.41 8.29 32.35
CA GLN A 1127 19.78 8.12 31.83
C GLN A 1127 19.95 8.19 30.30
N ASN A 1128 19.09 8.94 29.60
CA ASN A 1128 19.33 9.23 28.17
C ASN A 1128 20.63 10.03 28.02
N LYS A 1129 21.35 9.81 26.92
CA LYS A 1129 22.68 10.38 26.66
C LYS A 1129 22.70 11.13 25.34
N ASP A 1130 23.64 12.05 25.18
CA ASP A 1130 24.00 12.59 23.87
C ASP A 1130 24.88 11.61 23.08
N ILE A 1131 25.19 11.95 21.83
CA ILE A 1131 26.08 11.17 20.94
C ILE A 1131 27.52 11.04 21.47
N LEU A 1132 27.92 11.86 22.45
CA LEU A 1132 29.23 11.80 23.11
C LEU A 1132 29.20 10.92 24.38
N GLY A 1133 28.03 10.38 24.75
CA GLY A 1133 27.83 9.53 25.92
C GLY A 1133 27.59 10.30 27.23
N ASN A 1134 27.39 11.62 27.19
CA ASN A 1134 27.06 12.40 28.37
C ASN A 1134 25.58 12.22 28.72
N ILE A 1135 25.29 11.96 30.00
CA ILE A 1135 23.91 11.88 30.49
C ILE A 1135 23.24 13.25 30.34
N LEU A 1136 22.10 13.27 29.67
CA LEU A 1136 21.24 14.44 29.50
C LEU A 1136 20.37 14.65 30.74
N SER A 1137 20.12 15.92 31.08
CA SER A 1137 19.02 16.24 32.01
C SER A 1137 17.70 15.86 31.36
N LYS A 1138 16.71 15.45 32.16
CA LYS A 1138 15.34 15.24 31.67
C LYS A 1138 14.86 16.47 30.88
N THR A 1139 14.01 16.24 29.90
CA THR A 1139 13.38 17.34 29.17
C THR A 1139 12.44 18.16 30.08
N THR A 1140 12.09 19.36 29.61
CA THR A 1140 11.26 20.29 30.41
C THR A 1140 9.92 19.67 30.80
N ASN A 1141 9.26 18.98 29.86
CA ASN A 1141 7.92 18.40 30.07
C ASN A 1141 7.94 16.92 30.49
N GLY A 1142 9.11 16.28 30.56
CA GLY A 1142 9.25 14.87 30.98
C GLY A 1142 9.36 14.69 32.50
N LYS A 1143 9.11 13.47 32.99
CA LYS A 1143 9.32 13.06 34.39
C LYS A 1143 10.53 12.13 34.46
N LEU A 1144 11.40 12.32 35.45
CA LEU A 1144 12.56 11.45 35.64
C LEU A 1144 12.17 10.25 36.51
N LEU A 1145 12.48 9.04 36.06
CA LEU A 1145 12.33 7.84 36.90
C LEU A 1145 13.46 7.75 37.93
N THR A 1146 13.18 7.14 39.07
CA THR A 1146 14.21 6.62 39.96
C THR A 1146 14.84 5.35 39.36
N GLU A 1147 16.03 4.96 39.84
CA GLU A 1147 16.68 3.71 39.42
C GLU A 1147 15.80 2.48 39.64
N ASN A 1148 15.10 2.42 40.77
CA ASN A 1148 14.18 1.32 41.09
C ASN A 1148 12.92 1.31 40.20
N GLU A 1149 12.46 2.47 39.74
CA GLU A 1149 11.34 2.50 38.79
C GLU A 1149 11.82 2.11 37.40
N ALA A 1150 12.96 2.67 36.94
CA ALA A 1150 13.54 2.36 35.65
C ALA A 1150 13.85 0.86 35.48
N SER A 1151 14.32 0.17 36.53
CA SER A 1151 14.58 -1.27 36.47
C SER A 1151 13.34 -2.10 36.16
N LEU A 1152 12.15 -1.68 36.61
CA LEU A 1152 10.89 -2.34 36.29
C LEU A 1152 10.45 -2.09 34.84
N TYR A 1153 10.80 -0.94 34.26
CA TYR A 1153 10.52 -0.65 32.85
C TYR A 1153 11.48 -1.40 31.91
N MET A 1154 12.70 -1.70 32.34
CA MET A 1154 13.71 -2.42 31.54
C MET A 1154 13.57 -3.94 31.60
N ASP A 1155 13.02 -4.47 32.69
CA ASP A 1155 12.81 -5.90 32.86
C ASP A 1155 11.64 -6.36 31.98
N LYS A 1156 11.97 -7.02 30.86
CA LYS A 1156 10.97 -7.53 29.91
C LYS A 1156 10.04 -8.59 30.51
N ASP A 1157 10.50 -9.36 31.50
CA ASP A 1157 9.65 -10.34 32.19
C ASP A 1157 8.62 -9.64 33.09
N VAL A 1158 8.97 -8.47 33.65
CA VAL A 1158 8.05 -7.60 34.37
C VAL A 1158 7.13 -6.84 33.40
N PHE A 1159 7.69 -6.28 32.34
CA PHE A 1159 6.98 -5.49 31.33
C PHE A 1159 5.93 -6.32 30.57
N PHE A 1160 6.28 -7.54 30.17
CA PHE A 1160 5.39 -8.50 29.48
C PHE A 1160 4.71 -9.51 30.42
N GLY A 1161 4.98 -9.42 31.73
CA GLY A 1161 4.60 -10.39 32.76
C GLY A 1161 3.09 -10.47 33.06
N THR A 1162 2.71 -11.54 33.75
CA THR A 1162 1.30 -11.90 33.98
C THR A 1162 0.77 -11.58 35.37
N THR A 1163 1.55 -11.12 36.37
CA THR A 1163 0.96 -10.65 37.65
C THR A 1163 1.86 -9.79 38.57
N ASN A 1164 1.15 -8.94 39.34
CA ASN A 1164 1.52 -8.11 40.51
C ASN A 1164 2.08 -6.70 40.32
N GLY A 1165 1.61 -6.00 39.29
CA GLY A 1165 1.26 -4.57 39.44
C GLY A 1165 0.16 -4.01 38.53
N GLN A 1166 -0.47 -4.88 37.72
CA GLN A 1166 -1.60 -4.69 36.79
C GLN A 1166 -1.24 -4.72 35.29
N VAL A 1167 -1.72 -5.80 34.62
CA VAL A 1167 -2.08 -6.02 33.20
C VAL A 1167 -2.87 -7.36 33.08
N THR A 1168 -3.77 -7.53 32.10
CA THR A 1168 -4.79 -8.59 31.93
C THR A 1168 -4.43 -9.82 31.05
N PHE A 1169 -3.17 -10.05 30.66
CA PHE A 1169 -2.83 -11.14 29.71
C PHE A 1169 -2.75 -12.53 30.40
N THR A 1170 -3.30 -13.56 29.73
CA THR A 1170 -3.44 -14.91 30.32
C THR A 1170 -2.24 -15.84 30.10
N ASN A 1171 -1.37 -15.56 29.11
CA ASN A 1171 -0.31 -16.46 28.67
C ASN A 1171 1.08 -15.82 28.84
N THR A 1172 2.11 -16.61 29.14
CA THR A 1172 3.52 -16.14 29.21
C THR A 1172 4.07 -15.85 27.82
N PHE A 1173 4.75 -14.72 27.63
CA PHE A 1173 5.43 -14.37 26.37
C PHE A 1173 6.90 -14.79 26.44
N ASP A 1174 7.25 -15.86 25.72
CA ASP A 1174 8.63 -16.31 25.54
C ASP A 1174 9.32 -15.50 24.43
N TYR A 1175 9.55 -14.22 24.68
CA TYR A 1175 10.17 -13.31 23.70
C TYR A 1175 11.62 -13.73 23.39
N GLN A 1176 12.35 -14.30 24.35
CA GLN A 1176 13.75 -14.69 24.16
C GLN A 1176 13.85 -15.93 23.28
N GLY A 1177 13.04 -16.97 23.52
CA GLY A 1177 13.01 -18.16 22.66
C GLY A 1177 12.61 -17.83 21.22
N GLN A 1178 11.67 -16.89 21.03
CA GLN A 1178 11.29 -16.41 19.70
C GLN A 1178 12.43 -15.64 19.01
N LEU A 1179 13.16 -14.79 19.76
CA LEU A 1179 14.33 -14.09 19.22
C LEU A 1179 15.44 -15.07 18.83
N ASP A 1180 15.73 -16.07 19.67
CA ASP A 1180 16.74 -17.09 19.40
C ASP A 1180 16.37 -17.92 18.13
N ASP A 1181 15.09 -18.25 17.96
CA ASP A 1181 14.57 -18.89 16.74
C ASP A 1181 14.80 -18.01 15.50
N LEU A 1182 14.52 -16.71 15.59
CA LEU A 1182 14.73 -15.76 14.48
C LEU A 1182 16.22 -15.63 14.11
N ILE A 1183 17.11 -15.56 15.10
CA ILE A 1183 18.56 -15.54 14.89
C ILE A 1183 19.02 -16.81 14.18
N GLY A 1184 18.48 -17.97 14.57
CA GLY A 1184 18.80 -19.26 13.95
C GLY A 1184 18.35 -19.41 12.49
N LEU A 1185 17.40 -18.59 12.04
CA LEU A 1185 16.91 -18.58 10.64
C LEU A 1185 17.75 -17.69 9.72
N LEU A 1186 18.63 -16.85 10.27
CA LEU A 1186 19.52 -16.02 9.47
C LEU A 1186 20.74 -16.81 8.96
N PRO A 1187 21.29 -16.47 7.79
CA PRO A 1187 22.53 -17.06 7.31
C PRO A 1187 23.66 -16.85 8.33
N SER A 1188 24.45 -17.88 8.60
CA SER A 1188 25.51 -17.92 9.63
C SER A 1188 26.65 -16.89 9.48
N ASN A 1189 26.57 -16.00 8.48
CA ASN A 1189 27.60 -15.02 8.12
C ASN A 1189 27.11 -13.56 8.25
N LYS A 1190 25.91 -13.31 8.79
CA LYS A 1190 25.28 -11.97 8.83
C LYS A 1190 24.83 -11.54 10.22
#